data_AF-A0A0N1ITC9-F1
#
_entry.id   AF-A0A0N1ITC9-F1
#
_cell.length_a   1.000
_cell.length_b   1.000
_cell.length_c   1.000
_cell.angle_alpha   90.00
_cell.angle_beta   90.00
_cell.angle_gamma   90.00
#
_symmetry.space_group_name_H-M   'P 1'
#
loop_
_entity.id
_entity.type
_entity.pdbx_description
1 polymer ?
#
loop_
_entity_poly.entity_id
_entity_poly.type
_entity_poly.pdbx_seq_one_letter_code
_entity_poly.pdbx_strand_id
1 'polypeptide(L)'
;MKQLKLLDLSRNGLRSLEEGIFKGCESLEQLYLDGNNLTTVPTMSLKGLGSIRVLSLSGNNIGSLPRAAFSMLGDSLLRLDLSENELSHMEDEALSGLERLLLLNVSRNDLSRFNSDVFKGAYNLLQLDLSTNFLREFPSDALRHLTDLKFLNMSNNLIDEIDYRHLSSLRELQVLDLSGNNIGRLGFSTFSKLSELIRLDLSLNALRTIDESSFSGLTKLKWLSLQDNNILLVPAVALTRLPSLAHLHMEFNRVAALPIELIEATASNLVTLSLTGNLVREIPAGLFQDFQRLVSIELSGNMLSKITRDTFVGLEETLLELDVSSNRLTSIGEFPLRRLISLNLSGNRLTKIPPETFGHLKRVRYLNLSSNPLYGGFPPVFPSSVLDLDISRTDLNILPSILFRNLESLERVLIAGNRLERIQSGTFSRLVNLSRIDLAGNHIEHIENEAFVGLAGLYELNLRGNRLTLFTGEYFDTGTENGLKSIDEFAFSQLARLRTLDLAANRIESVNELAFHNSTQLHLIDLSGNNIETLSERTMEGLLHLEHLNLRDNRLASLPETIFDPSRVRSVESIDLSGNRLTEIPIRSLQRQIGFLSKLNLARNRIVELFSQEVASNVKELDLSDNPLSEAAIKGILGEAKILRSLNLANTGIERLTVRLETPFLKRLDLSRNKVVNLRKATLERATMLETLNLSGNKLSDLSSLNQAFQTLPALRWLDISGNYMKTVNETDFDGLISLRFLRMANLPNCTRIERTAFKSLGKLRSLAAHDYPKLGYFDVQGILKGMSNLEMLDIEIKDSSVSNEQLSIRTHPRLKEVILRGDRLRSILSSSLVGVRGHKLVFGLKNTSVDSIPAALFFPVPRSTQLELDISGSKFATLSSQFLSALDERTSFIKIKGLRYNPINCNCDARQLWKWLKTTSDDDPSNLVLCSAPSNLAGSILINLAEHRLSCDITSGGSVDEFDDDTTASNHASSLLSSSSFSSDSPSSHSYSSSTVRSTFSEPEIIWTVAPPVLSANRNKHYNSDHATSSPTGSSAGTDDTLIIGIVGGVVAFIALIVIVICVCRFRWSSNRIDQARLAMATATSSIPDASMVRPASAYSGKINHELYLGSYNESTLDRGNATMASSIPAIPHQIMPLVQPPMHLMHTLLTPQTQSPSQSQLQTPQFYGYCDGSLPVYIACSTDTKCDR
;
A
#
# COMPACT_ATOMS: atom_id res chain seq x y z
N MET A 1 16.84 -39.54 -13.66
CA MET A 1 17.97 -39.29 -12.75
C MET A 1 17.64 -39.91 -11.40
N LYS A 2 18.19 -41.09 -11.05
CA LYS A 2 17.55 -41.97 -10.06
C LYS A 2 17.45 -41.44 -8.62
N GLN A 3 18.37 -40.57 -8.18
CA GLN A 3 18.37 -39.99 -6.83
C GLN A 3 17.75 -38.58 -6.75
N LEU A 4 17.26 -38.02 -7.87
CA LEU A 4 16.70 -36.67 -7.91
C LEU A 4 15.37 -36.63 -7.14
N LYS A 5 15.27 -35.75 -6.14
CA LYS A 5 14.09 -35.60 -5.25
C LYS A 5 13.27 -34.34 -5.50
N LEU A 6 13.93 -33.23 -5.88
CA LEU A 6 13.31 -31.96 -6.21
C LEU A 6 13.80 -31.55 -7.59
N LEU A 7 12.88 -31.09 -8.43
CA LEU A 7 13.18 -30.49 -9.73
C LEU A 7 12.38 -29.19 -9.88
N ASP A 8 13.09 -28.07 -9.89
CA ASP A 8 12.53 -26.76 -10.19
C ASP A 8 12.89 -26.37 -11.63
N LEU A 9 11.85 -26.16 -12.43
CA LEU A 9 11.90 -25.70 -13.82
C LEU A 9 11.08 -24.42 -14.00
N SER A 10 10.76 -23.71 -12.92
CA SER A 10 9.94 -22.51 -12.95
C SER A 10 10.57 -21.37 -13.76
N ARG A 11 9.73 -20.55 -14.38
CA ARG A 11 10.06 -19.29 -15.09
C ARG A 11 11.00 -19.44 -16.30
N ASN A 12 11.18 -20.65 -16.83
CA ASN A 12 12.03 -20.94 -18.00
C ASN A 12 11.33 -20.75 -19.37
N GLY A 13 10.04 -20.39 -19.39
CA GLY A 13 9.27 -20.19 -20.62
C GLY A 13 8.88 -21.48 -21.36
N LEU A 14 8.91 -22.62 -20.68
CA LEU A 14 8.60 -23.94 -21.25
C LEU A 14 7.18 -23.97 -21.86
N ARG A 15 7.05 -24.47 -23.09
CA ARG A 15 5.77 -24.56 -23.83
C ARG A 15 5.13 -25.95 -23.77
N SER A 16 5.93 -26.98 -23.56
CA SER A 16 5.54 -28.38 -23.46
C SER A 16 6.62 -29.18 -22.73
N LEU A 17 6.33 -30.45 -22.43
CA LEU A 17 7.29 -31.46 -21.94
C LEU A 17 7.11 -32.73 -22.77
N GLU A 18 8.19 -33.37 -23.20
CA GLU A 18 8.14 -34.59 -24.02
C GLU A 18 7.62 -35.81 -23.24
N GLU A 19 6.97 -36.78 -23.92
CA GLU A 19 6.50 -37.99 -23.25
C GLU A 19 7.67 -38.78 -22.65
N GLY A 20 7.54 -39.21 -21.40
CA GLY A 20 8.56 -40.01 -20.72
C GLY A 20 9.86 -39.27 -20.39
N ILE A 21 9.89 -37.93 -20.47
CA ILE A 21 11.07 -37.11 -20.08
C ILE A 21 11.54 -37.38 -18.64
N PHE A 22 10.64 -37.81 -17.75
CA PHE A 22 10.94 -38.18 -16.36
C PHE A 22 11.12 -39.69 -16.11
N LYS A 23 11.22 -40.51 -17.17
CA LYS A 23 11.44 -41.97 -17.06
C LYS A 23 12.74 -42.27 -16.31
N GLY A 24 12.67 -43.01 -15.20
CA GLY A 24 13.82 -43.25 -14.32
C GLY A 24 14.16 -42.08 -13.38
N CYS A 25 13.20 -41.21 -13.09
CA CYS A 25 13.19 -40.27 -11.96
C CYS A 25 12.28 -40.78 -10.83
N GLU A 26 12.32 -42.09 -10.55
CA GLU A 26 11.41 -42.81 -9.63
C GLU A 26 11.40 -42.25 -8.19
N SER A 27 12.47 -41.56 -7.75
CA SER A 27 12.58 -40.93 -6.43
C SER A 27 12.20 -39.44 -6.39
N LEU A 28 11.63 -38.87 -7.47
CA LEU A 28 11.24 -37.47 -7.50
C LEU A 28 10.01 -37.25 -6.62
N GLU A 29 10.13 -36.40 -5.60
CA GLU A 29 9.10 -36.06 -4.62
C GLU A 29 8.45 -34.69 -4.89
N GLN A 30 9.16 -33.77 -5.56
CA GLN A 30 8.66 -32.42 -5.86
C GLN A 30 9.02 -31.98 -7.28
N LEU A 31 8.04 -31.43 -8.01
CA LEU A 31 8.21 -30.89 -9.36
C LEU A 31 7.53 -29.52 -9.48
N TYR A 32 8.32 -28.48 -9.73
CA TYR A 32 7.87 -27.10 -9.93
C TYR A 32 8.02 -26.71 -11.40
N LEU A 33 6.91 -26.32 -12.03
CA LEU A 33 6.79 -25.93 -13.44
C LEU A 33 6.20 -24.52 -13.57
N ASP A 34 6.29 -23.72 -12.51
CA ASP A 34 5.52 -22.48 -12.36
C ASP A 34 6.00 -21.33 -13.26
N GLY A 35 5.12 -20.42 -13.68
CA GLY A 35 5.49 -19.24 -14.46
C GLY A 35 6.07 -19.55 -15.84
N ASN A 36 5.78 -20.72 -16.40
CA ASN A 36 6.11 -21.13 -17.76
C ASN A 36 4.98 -20.75 -18.73
N ASN A 37 4.91 -21.39 -19.90
CA ASN A 37 3.91 -21.13 -20.95
C ASN A 37 3.24 -22.45 -21.38
N LEU A 38 2.95 -23.34 -20.43
CA LEU A 38 2.22 -24.58 -20.68
C LEU A 38 0.74 -24.24 -20.92
N THR A 39 0.16 -24.76 -22.02
CA THR A 39 -1.26 -24.53 -22.38
C THR A 39 -2.20 -25.68 -21.98
N THR A 40 -1.62 -26.83 -21.61
CA THR A 40 -2.34 -28.04 -21.17
C THR A 40 -1.54 -28.74 -20.06
N VAL A 41 -2.19 -29.62 -19.30
CA VAL A 41 -1.49 -30.50 -18.35
C VAL A 41 -0.69 -31.55 -19.13
N PRO A 42 0.62 -31.73 -18.85
CA PRO A 42 1.47 -32.68 -19.57
C PRO A 42 1.32 -34.13 -19.04
N THR A 43 0.09 -34.66 -19.05
CA THR A 43 -0.29 -35.95 -18.42
C THR A 43 0.60 -37.13 -18.83
N MET A 44 0.94 -37.25 -20.11
CA MET A 44 1.80 -38.33 -20.62
C MET A 44 3.27 -38.16 -20.22
N SER A 45 3.74 -36.92 -20.10
CA SER A 45 5.12 -36.57 -19.72
C SER A 45 5.39 -36.84 -18.23
N LEU A 46 4.37 -36.71 -17.39
CA LEU A 46 4.38 -36.99 -15.95
C LEU A 46 4.43 -38.50 -15.60
N LYS A 47 4.28 -39.38 -16.60
CA LYS A 47 4.24 -40.84 -16.43
C LYS A 47 5.56 -41.40 -15.86
N GLY A 48 5.44 -42.20 -14.79
CA GLY A 48 6.57 -42.85 -14.12
C GLY A 48 7.12 -42.12 -12.88
N LEU A 49 6.51 -41.01 -12.48
CA LEU A 49 6.82 -40.24 -11.27
C LEU A 49 6.24 -40.89 -9.98
N GLY A 50 6.57 -42.16 -9.72
CA GLY A 50 5.91 -42.97 -8.68
C GLY A 50 6.11 -42.54 -7.21
N SER A 51 6.96 -41.55 -6.94
CA SER A 51 7.19 -40.99 -5.59
C SER A 51 6.70 -39.53 -5.44
N ILE A 52 6.04 -38.95 -6.45
CA ILE A 52 5.73 -37.52 -6.46
C ILE A 52 4.74 -37.16 -5.35
N ARG A 53 5.01 -36.07 -4.62
CA ARG A 53 4.17 -35.58 -3.52
C ARG A 53 3.64 -34.19 -3.80
N VAL A 54 4.43 -33.36 -4.47
CA VAL A 54 4.08 -31.99 -4.84
C VAL A 54 4.25 -31.80 -6.35
N LEU A 55 3.18 -31.40 -7.02
CA LEU A 55 3.21 -30.91 -8.40
C LEU A 55 2.68 -29.47 -8.43
N SER A 56 3.50 -28.56 -8.94
CA SER A 56 3.13 -27.14 -9.09
C SER A 56 3.19 -26.72 -10.55
N LEU A 57 2.07 -26.21 -11.05
CA LEU A 57 1.83 -25.75 -12.42
C LEU A 57 1.35 -24.28 -12.44
N SER A 58 1.58 -23.53 -11.36
CA SER A 58 1.04 -22.19 -11.15
C SER A 58 1.54 -21.18 -12.18
N GLY A 59 0.75 -20.17 -12.54
CA GLY A 59 1.20 -19.08 -13.42
C GLY A 59 1.49 -19.46 -14.88
N ASN A 60 0.91 -20.56 -15.36
CA ASN A 60 0.96 -21.03 -16.75
C ASN A 60 -0.25 -20.49 -17.55
N ASN A 61 -0.66 -21.16 -18.64
CA ASN A 61 -1.78 -20.76 -19.50
C ASN A 61 -2.72 -21.95 -19.76
N ILE A 62 -2.93 -22.80 -18.75
CA ILE A 62 -3.77 -23.99 -18.85
C ILE A 62 -5.24 -23.56 -18.86
N GLY A 63 -5.93 -23.77 -19.98
CA GLY A 63 -7.30 -23.25 -20.22
C GLY A 63 -8.45 -24.13 -19.73
N SER A 64 -8.21 -25.43 -19.54
CA SER A 64 -9.16 -26.40 -18.99
C SER A 64 -8.46 -27.62 -18.38
N LEU A 65 -9.19 -28.41 -17.59
CA LEU A 65 -8.70 -29.67 -17.03
C LEU A 65 -9.55 -30.86 -17.51
N PRO A 66 -8.98 -31.82 -18.27
CA PRO A 66 -9.71 -32.97 -18.79
C PRO A 66 -9.91 -34.08 -17.75
N ARG A 67 -10.79 -35.05 -18.04
CA ARG A 67 -11.02 -36.23 -17.21
C ARG A 67 -9.70 -36.94 -16.87
N ALA A 68 -9.55 -37.32 -15.59
CA ALA A 68 -8.45 -38.12 -15.07
C ALA A 68 -7.03 -37.57 -15.39
N ALA A 69 -6.87 -36.24 -15.53
CA ALA A 69 -5.66 -35.58 -16.03
C ALA A 69 -4.37 -35.89 -15.23
N PHE A 70 -4.50 -36.32 -13.97
CA PHE A 70 -3.40 -36.66 -13.08
C PHE A 70 -3.45 -38.11 -12.55
N SER A 71 -4.34 -38.95 -13.10
CA SER A 71 -4.53 -40.35 -12.66
C SER A 71 -3.23 -41.16 -12.55
N MET A 72 -2.27 -40.91 -13.45
CA MET A 72 -0.93 -41.52 -13.46
C MET A 72 -0.07 -41.20 -12.21
N LEU A 73 -0.52 -40.29 -11.33
CA LEU A 73 0.18 -39.84 -10.12
C LEU A 73 -0.59 -40.19 -8.81
N GLY A 74 -1.76 -40.83 -8.92
CA GLY A 74 -2.71 -41.02 -7.84
C GLY A 74 -2.17 -41.70 -6.58
N ASP A 75 -1.30 -42.70 -6.76
CA ASP A 75 -0.71 -43.51 -5.69
C ASP A 75 0.23 -42.73 -4.74
N SER A 76 0.59 -41.49 -5.07
CA SER A 76 1.63 -40.73 -4.37
C SER A 76 1.33 -39.24 -4.17
N LEU A 77 0.63 -38.57 -5.09
CA LEU A 77 0.46 -37.11 -5.10
C LEU A 77 -0.35 -36.61 -3.89
N LEU A 78 0.22 -35.67 -3.12
CA LEU A 78 -0.39 -35.10 -1.90
C LEU A 78 -0.83 -33.63 -2.08
N ARG A 79 -0.11 -32.86 -2.91
CA ARG A 79 -0.39 -31.46 -3.22
C ARG A 79 -0.35 -31.21 -4.72
N LEU A 80 -1.39 -30.54 -5.22
CA LEU A 80 -1.49 -30.04 -6.58
C LEU A 80 -1.78 -28.54 -6.57
N ASP A 81 -0.95 -27.78 -7.30
CA ASP A 81 -1.14 -26.33 -7.47
C ASP A 81 -1.34 -25.98 -8.95
N LEU A 82 -2.50 -25.39 -9.25
CA LEU A 82 -2.97 -24.96 -10.58
C LEU A 82 -3.36 -23.47 -10.57
N SER A 83 -2.87 -22.70 -9.59
CA SER A 83 -3.22 -21.28 -9.44
C SER A 83 -2.67 -20.39 -10.56
N GLU A 84 -3.20 -19.17 -10.70
CA GLU A 84 -2.78 -18.17 -11.71
C GLU A 84 -2.72 -18.69 -13.16
N ASN A 85 -3.61 -19.63 -13.51
CA ASN A 85 -3.80 -20.14 -14.87
C ASN A 85 -5.04 -19.48 -15.52
N GLU A 86 -5.50 -20.04 -16.64
CA GLU A 86 -6.63 -19.57 -17.45
C GLU A 86 -7.79 -20.59 -17.40
N LEU A 87 -7.89 -21.40 -16.33
CA LEU A 87 -8.87 -22.49 -16.22
C LEU A 87 -10.29 -21.94 -16.24
N SER A 88 -10.98 -22.14 -17.36
CA SER A 88 -12.37 -21.73 -17.57
C SER A 88 -13.38 -22.79 -17.14
N HIS A 89 -12.97 -24.07 -17.17
CA HIS A 89 -13.78 -25.23 -16.79
C HIS A 89 -12.89 -26.44 -16.44
N MET A 90 -13.48 -27.40 -15.73
CA MET A 90 -12.91 -28.71 -15.42
C MET A 90 -13.95 -29.77 -15.77
N GLU A 91 -13.53 -30.89 -16.37
CA GLU A 91 -14.43 -31.99 -16.75
C GLU A 91 -14.87 -32.84 -15.54
N ASP A 92 -15.94 -33.63 -15.72
CA ASP A 92 -16.32 -34.66 -14.75
C ASP A 92 -15.17 -35.65 -14.56
N GLU A 93 -14.91 -36.06 -13.32
CA GLU A 93 -13.82 -36.98 -12.97
C GLU A 93 -12.42 -36.47 -13.35
N ALA A 94 -12.22 -35.16 -13.51
CA ALA A 94 -10.91 -34.55 -13.82
C ALA A 94 -9.81 -34.90 -12.79
N LEU A 95 -10.18 -35.08 -11.52
CA LEU A 95 -9.30 -35.49 -10.42
C LEU A 95 -9.39 -36.99 -10.08
N SER A 96 -9.99 -37.80 -10.96
CA SER A 96 -10.13 -39.24 -10.72
C SER A 96 -8.77 -39.94 -10.59
N GLY A 97 -8.70 -40.87 -9.63
CA GLY A 97 -7.49 -41.55 -9.20
C GLY A 97 -6.66 -40.80 -8.15
N LEU A 98 -6.94 -39.52 -7.86
CA LEU A 98 -6.17 -38.73 -6.86
C LEU A 98 -6.57 -39.01 -5.40
N GLU A 99 -6.68 -40.29 -5.03
CA GLU A 99 -7.19 -40.71 -3.71
C GLU A 99 -6.33 -40.21 -2.54
N ARG A 100 -5.07 -39.87 -2.77
CA ARG A 100 -4.14 -39.38 -1.75
C ARG A 100 -3.99 -37.86 -1.69
N LEU A 101 -4.69 -37.13 -2.56
CA LEU A 101 -4.55 -35.67 -2.64
C LEU A 101 -5.15 -35.02 -1.38
N LEU A 102 -4.30 -34.32 -0.63
CA LEU A 102 -4.68 -33.61 0.60
C LEU A 102 -4.92 -32.11 0.35
N LEU A 103 -4.19 -31.52 -0.61
CA LEU A 103 -4.15 -30.08 -0.87
C LEU A 103 -4.37 -29.78 -2.36
N LEU A 104 -5.41 -28.99 -2.68
CA LEU A 104 -5.68 -28.52 -4.04
C LEU A 104 -5.85 -27.01 -4.07
N ASN A 105 -5.06 -26.35 -4.93
CA ASN A 105 -5.16 -24.91 -5.19
C ASN A 105 -5.53 -24.67 -6.67
N VAL A 106 -6.71 -24.13 -6.92
CA VAL A 106 -7.19 -23.68 -8.24
C VAL A 106 -7.56 -22.19 -8.23
N SER A 107 -7.00 -21.42 -7.28
CA SER A 107 -7.24 -19.98 -7.14
C SER A 107 -6.75 -19.16 -8.35
N ARG A 108 -7.30 -17.95 -8.53
CA ARG A 108 -6.88 -16.99 -9.57
C ARG A 108 -7.02 -17.51 -11.01
N ASN A 109 -8.06 -18.31 -11.25
CA ASN A 109 -8.46 -18.83 -12.56
C ASN A 109 -9.77 -18.14 -13.04
N ASP A 110 -10.35 -18.64 -14.13
CA ASP A 110 -11.56 -18.10 -14.76
C ASP A 110 -12.80 -18.99 -14.52
N LEU A 111 -12.80 -19.79 -13.44
CA LEU A 111 -13.86 -20.76 -13.14
C LEU A 111 -15.16 -20.06 -12.71
N SER A 112 -16.26 -20.37 -13.39
CA SER A 112 -17.59 -19.75 -13.15
C SER A 112 -18.64 -20.68 -12.55
N ARG A 113 -18.45 -21.99 -12.67
CA ARG A 113 -19.31 -23.07 -12.12
C ARG A 113 -18.54 -24.39 -12.06
N PHE A 114 -19.09 -25.37 -11.35
CA PHE A 114 -18.60 -26.75 -11.30
C PHE A 114 -19.71 -27.73 -11.65
N ASN A 115 -19.35 -28.88 -12.22
CA ASN A 115 -20.23 -30.05 -12.33
C ASN A 115 -20.16 -30.87 -11.02
N SER A 116 -21.18 -31.70 -10.75
CA SER A 116 -21.28 -32.45 -9.48
C SER A 116 -20.18 -33.49 -9.25
N ASP A 117 -19.55 -33.96 -10.32
CA ASP A 117 -18.63 -35.10 -10.30
C ASP A 117 -17.17 -34.68 -10.58
N VAL A 118 -16.86 -33.37 -10.54
CA VAL A 118 -15.51 -32.83 -10.83
C VAL A 118 -14.44 -33.24 -9.79
N PHE A 119 -14.79 -33.25 -8.50
CA PHE A 119 -13.89 -33.63 -7.39
C PHE A 119 -13.92 -35.14 -7.08
N LYS A 120 -14.66 -35.93 -7.85
CA LYS A 120 -14.84 -37.37 -7.67
C LYS A 120 -13.50 -38.11 -7.86
N GLY A 121 -13.10 -38.86 -6.84
CA GLY A 121 -11.79 -39.52 -6.74
C GLY A 121 -10.81 -38.82 -5.79
N ALA A 122 -11.03 -37.55 -5.44
CA ALA A 122 -10.19 -36.80 -4.49
C ALA A 122 -10.82 -36.74 -3.08
N TYR A 123 -11.30 -37.89 -2.57
CA TYR A 123 -12.15 -37.94 -1.37
C TYR A 123 -11.44 -37.51 -0.08
N ASN A 124 -10.13 -37.77 0.04
CA ASN A 124 -9.33 -37.44 1.23
C ASN A 124 -8.81 -35.98 1.25
N LEU A 125 -9.42 -35.09 0.47
CA LEU A 125 -8.96 -33.70 0.35
C LEU A 125 -9.22 -32.92 1.65
N LEU A 126 -8.15 -32.43 2.27
CA LEU A 126 -8.18 -31.69 3.53
C LEU A 126 -8.21 -30.17 3.35
N GLN A 127 -7.66 -29.65 2.25
CA GLN A 127 -7.66 -28.22 1.94
C GLN A 127 -7.97 -27.96 0.46
N LEU A 128 -8.90 -27.03 0.21
CA LEU A 128 -9.31 -26.60 -1.12
C LEU A 128 -9.33 -25.08 -1.21
N ASP A 129 -8.59 -24.53 -2.19
CA ASP A 129 -8.60 -23.10 -2.51
C ASP A 129 -9.21 -22.85 -3.90
N LEU A 130 -10.37 -22.19 -3.89
CA LEU A 130 -11.15 -21.75 -5.05
C LEU A 130 -11.15 -20.21 -5.18
N SER A 131 -10.31 -19.50 -4.43
CA SER A 131 -10.40 -18.04 -4.30
C SER A 131 -10.06 -17.28 -5.59
N THR A 132 -10.58 -16.06 -5.72
CA THR A 132 -10.35 -15.20 -6.90
C THR A 132 -10.76 -15.89 -8.21
N ASN A 133 -11.95 -16.51 -8.21
CA ASN A 133 -12.63 -17.06 -9.37
C ASN A 133 -13.97 -16.30 -9.58
N PHE A 134 -14.85 -16.81 -10.45
CA PHE A 134 -16.10 -16.16 -10.87
C PHE A 134 -17.37 -16.91 -10.41
N LEU A 135 -17.28 -17.75 -9.37
CA LEU A 135 -18.38 -18.57 -8.88
C LEU A 135 -19.53 -17.71 -8.33
N ARG A 136 -20.72 -17.82 -8.91
CA ARG A 136 -21.92 -17.06 -8.47
C ARG A 136 -22.76 -17.77 -7.41
N GLU A 137 -22.64 -19.09 -7.37
CA GLU A 137 -23.42 -19.97 -6.50
C GLU A 137 -22.45 -20.87 -5.72
N PHE A 138 -22.85 -21.28 -4.51
CA PHE A 138 -22.06 -22.22 -3.71
C PHE A 138 -22.12 -23.61 -4.37
N PRO A 139 -20.99 -24.24 -4.73
CA PRO A 139 -20.96 -25.47 -5.55
C PRO A 139 -21.27 -26.74 -4.72
N SER A 140 -22.45 -26.76 -4.10
CA SER A 140 -22.89 -27.74 -3.10
C SER A 140 -22.80 -29.18 -3.62
N ASP A 141 -23.29 -29.43 -4.84
CA ASP A 141 -23.26 -30.77 -5.46
C ASP A 141 -21.86 -31.25 -5.82
N ALA A 142 -20.90 -30.35 -6.06
CA ALA A 142 -19.52 -30.71 -6.33
C ALA A 142 -18.76 -31.03 -5.03
N LEU A 143 -19.05 -30.28 -3.96
CA LEU A 143 -18.40 -30.43 -2.65
C LEU A 143 -19.03 -31.52 -1.78
N ARG A 144 -20.19 -32.10 -2.16
CA ARG A 144 -20.92 -33.12 -1.39
C ARG A 144 -20.10 -34.35 -0.99
N HIS A 145 -19.04 -34.66 -1.74
CA HIS A 145 -18.17 -35.82 -1.53
C HIS A 145 -16.90 -35.52 -0.70
N LEU A 146 -16.68 -34.27 -0.31
CA LEU A 146 -15.48 -33.82 0.43
C LEU A 146 -15.80 -33.69 1.92
N THR A 147 -16.20 -34.79 2.56
CA THR A 147 -16.64 -34.81 3.97
C THR A 147 -15.54 -34.43 4.96
N ASP A 148 -14.31 -34.77 4.63
CA ASP A 148 -13.12 -34.70 5.49
C ASP A 148 -12.38 -33.36 5.34
N LEU A 149 -12.93 -32.44 4.55
CA LEU A 149 -12.36 -31.14 4.20
C LEU A 149 -12.28 -30.22 5.42
N LYS A 150 -11.07 -29.78 5.78
CA LYS A 150 -10.78 -28.97 6.98
C LYS A 150 -10.55 -27.49 6.68
N PHE A 151 -10.18 -27.15 5.45
CA PHE A 151 -9.99 -25.78 4.99
C PHE A 151 -10.69 -25.59 3.64
N LEU A 152 -11.54 -24.58 3.55
CA LEU A 152 -12.20 -24.17 2.30
C LEU A 152 -12.10 -22.65 2.13
N ASN A 153 -11.34 -22.22 1.12
CA ASN A 153 -11.26 -20.83 0.71
C ASN A 153 -12.05 -20.60 -0.58
N MET A 154 -13.10 -19.78 -0.50
CA MET A 154 -13.90 -19.31 -1.64
C MET A 154 -13.95 -17.78 -1.70
N SER A 155 -12.96 -17.12 -1.10
CA SER A 155 -12.89 -15.65 -1.09
C SER A 155 -12.81 -15.05 -2.50
N ASN A 156 -13.25 -13.80 -2.62
CA ASN A 156 -13.21 -13.02 -3.85
C ASN A 156 -13.96 -13.65 -5.06
N ASN A 157 -14.98 -14.47 -4.79
CA ASN A 157 -15.93 -14.99 -5.77
C ASN A 157 -17.18 -14.08 -5.87
N LEU A 158 -18.26 -14.53 -6.52
CA LEU A 158 -19.48 -13.75 -6.80
C LEU A 158 -20.70 -14.30 -6.05
N ILE A 159 -20.51 -14.99 -4.91
CA ILE A 159 -21.59 -15.65 -4.17
C ILE A 159 -22.49 -14.61 -3.50
N ASP A 160 -23.79 -14.61 -3.85
CA ASP A 160 -24.77 -13.63 -3.38
C ASP A 160 -25.51 -14.05 -2.08
N GLU A 161 -25.69 -15.35 -1.81
CA GLU A 161 -26.41 -15.88 -0.63
C GLU A 161 -25.80 -17.22 -0.11
N ILE A 162 -25.99 -17.54 1.18
CA ILE A 162 -25.58 -18.81 1.78
C ILE A 162 -26.56 -19.33 2.86
N ASP A 163 -26.89 -20.61 2.77
CA ASP A 163 -27.91 -21.30 3.58
C ASP A 163 -27.40 -22.65 4.11
N TYR A 164 -28.05 -23.20 5.15
CA TYR A 164 -27.60 -24.41 5.86
C TYR A 164 -27.40 -25.63 4.96
N ARG A 165 -28.15 -25.70 3.86
CA ARG A 165 -28.07 -26.79 2.86
C ARG A 165 -26.70 -26.86 2.22
N HIS A 166 -26.10 -25.72 1.86
CA HIS A 166 -24.83 -25.62 1.14
C HIS A 166 -23.65 -26.23 1.93
N LEU A 167 -23.70 -26.13 3.25
CA LEU A 167 -22.63 -26.53 4.17
C LEU A 167 -22.89 -27.87 4.87
N SER A 168 -24.00 -28.54 4.57
CA SER A 168 -24.52 -29.67 5.36
C SER A 168 -23.67 -30.96 5.34
N SER A 169 -22.77 -31.10 4.36
CA SER A 169 -21.81 -32.21 4.21
C SER A 169 -20.45 -31.95 4.87
N LEU A 170 -20.02 -30.69 5.01
CA LEU A 170 -18.64 -30.30 5.34
C LEU A 170 -18.38 -30.27 6.85
N ARG A 171 -18.65 -31.38 7.55
CA ARG A 171 -18.76 -31.39 9.03
C ARG A 171 -17.41 -31.25 9.75
N GLU A 172 -16.33 -31.72 9.12
CA GLU A 172 -14.96 -31.63 9.63
C GLU A 172 -14.29 -30.26 9.36
N LEU A 173 -15.03 -29.29 8.80
CA LEU A 173 -14.48 -28.02 8.35
C LEU A 173 -14.05 -27.13 9.53
N GLN A 174 -12.75 -26.85 9.61
CA GLN A 174 -12.11 -26.07 10.68
C GLN A 174 -11.87 -24.61 10.29
N VAL A 175 -11.73 -24.32 8.99
CA VAL A 175 -11.54 -22.98 8.44
C VAL A 175 -12.42 -22.78 7.20
N LEU A 176 -13.27 -21.75 7.23
CA LEU A 176 -14.11 -21.33 6.12
C LEU A 176 -13.87 -19.86 5.81
N ASP A 177 -13.39 -19.56 4.59
CA ASP A 177 -13.22 -18.20 4.09
C ASP A 177 -14.21 -17.92 2.94
N LEU A 178 -15.14 -17.00 3.20
CA LEU A 178 -16.16 -16.50 2.29
C LEU A 178 -15.97 -14.99 2.01
N SER A 179 -14.80 -14.43 2.33
CA SER A 179 -14.56 -12.99 2.24
C SER A 179 -14.64 -12.44 0.82
N GLY A 180 -14.95 -11.15 0.65
CA GLY A 180 -14.95 -10.48 -0.66
C GLY A 180 -16.04 -10.93 -1.64
N ASN A 181 -17.01 -11.73 -1.20
CA ASN A 181 -18.20 -12.12 -1.94
C ASN A 181 -19.28 -11.02 -1.87
N ASN A 182 -20.55 -11.34 -2.16
CA ASN A 182 -21.65 -10.38 -2.19
C ASN A 182 -22.70 -10.66 -1.09
N ILE A 183 -22.41 -11.52 -0.11
CA ILE A 183 -23.40 -12.16 0.79
C ILE A 183 -24.21 -11.08 1.52
N GLY A 184 -25.49 -10.94 1.15
CA GLY A 184 -26.34 -9.85 1.62
C GLY A 184 -27.06 -10.12 2.94
N ARG A 185 -27.25 -11.41 3.27
CA ARG A 185 -27.88 -11.95 4.47
C ARG A 185 -27.29 -13.33 4.77
N LEU A 186 -27.32 -13.72 6.05
CA LEU A 186 -27.18 -15.12 6.46
C LEU A 186 -28.58 -15.70 6.69
N GLY A 187 -28.74 -17.00 6.43
CA GLY A 187 -29.95 -17.73 6.77
C GLY A 187 -30.07 -18.07 8.26
N PHE A 188 -31.22 -18.63 8.63
CA PHE A 188 -31.43 -19.21 9.95
C PHE A 188 -30.53 -20.42 10.13
N SER A 189 -29.74 -20.46 11.21
CA SER A 189 -28.86 -21.59 11.54
C SER A 189 -27.90 -22.03 10.41
N THR A 190 -27.47 -21.12 9.51
CA THR A 190 -26.62 -21.41 8.33
C THR A 190 -25.40 -22.29 8.65
N PHE A 191 -24.73 -22.07 9.77
CA PHE A 191 -23.49 -22.79 10.11
C PHE A 191 -23.69 -23.98 11.06
N SER A 192 -24.94 -24.38 11.35
CA SER A 192 -25.31 -25.35 12.39
C SER A 192 -24.87 -26.81 12.21
N LYS A 193 -24.10 -27.11 11.15
CA LYS A 193 -23.46 -28.42 10.92
C LYS A 193 -21.93 -28.37 10.98
N LEU A 194 -21.34 -27.19 11.20
CA LEU A 194 -19.89 -26.97 11.24
C LEU A 194 -19.38 -26.91 12.69
N SER A 195 -19.63 -27.97 13.48
CA SER A 195 -19.24 -28.00 14.90
C SER A 195 -17.73 -27.96 15.13
N GLU A 196 -16.93 -28.37 14.13
CA GLU A 196 -15.46 -28.33 14.15
C GLU A 196 -14.87 -26.99 13.72
N LEU A 197 -15.69 -26.01 13.33
CA LEU A 197 -15.21 -24.74 12.78
C LEU A 197 -14.49 -23.91 13.86
N ILE A 198 -13.22 -23.61 13.63
CA ILE A 198 -12.35 -22.80 14.49
C ILE A 198 -12.29 -21.35 13.97
N ARG A 199 -12.29 -21.17 12.65
CA ARG A 199 -12.19 -19.86 11.98
C ARG A 199 -13.27 -19.68 10.90
N LEU A 200 -13.98 -18.56 10.96
CA LEU A 200 -14.97 -18.13 9.96
C LEU A 200 -14.67 -16.70 9.49
N ASP A 201 -14.43 -16.52 8.19
CA ASP A 201 -14.25 -15.22 7.56
C ASP A 201 -15.45 -14.87 6.66
N LEU A 202 -16.15 -13.79 7.02
CA LEU A 202 -17.28 -13.21 6.29
C LEU A 202 -17.00 -11.74 5.91
N SER A 203 -15.72 -11.32 5.92
CA SER A 203 -15.36 -9.93 5.64
C SER A 203 -15.67 -9.49 4.21
N LEU A 204 -15.80 -8.18 3.95
CA LEU A 204 -16.06 -7.63 2.59
C LEU A 204 -17.26 -8.27 1.89
N ASN A 205 -18.37 -8.34 2.61
CA ASN A 205 -19.67 -8.82 2.14
C ASN A 205 -20.74 -7.72 2.33
N ALA A 206 -21.96 -7.99 1.91
CA ALA A 206 -23.06 -7.02 1.90
C ALA A 206 -23.98 -7.11 3.14
N LEU A 207 -23.53 -7.74 4.23
CA LEU A 207 -24.31 -7.95 5.45
C LEU A 207 -24.66 -6.61 6.12
N ARG A 208 -25.88 -6.51 6.66
CA ARG A 208 -26.36 -5.35 7.44
C ARG A 208 -26.84 -5.73 8.84
N THR A 209 -27.36 -6.93 8.95
CA THR A 209 -27.90 -7.57 10.15
C THR A 209 -27.52 -9.04 10.10
N ILE A 210 -27.32 -9.65 11.25
CA ILE A 210 -27.09 -11.09 11.41
C ILE A 210 -28.25 -11.62 12.25
N ASP A 211 -28.80 -12.77 11.87
CA ASP A 211 -29.89 -13.40 12.62
C ASP A 211 -29.35 -14.06 13.91
N GLU A 212 -30.13 -14.02 14.98
CA GLU A 212 -29.77 -14.54 16.30
C GLU A 212 -29.40 -16.03 16.28
N SER A 213 -29.92 -16.77 15.30
CA SER A 213 -29.64 -18.20 15.13
C SER A 213 -28.49 -18.50 14.16
N SER A 214 -28.01 -17.56 13.33
CA SER A 214 -27.08 -17.86 12.22
C SER A 214 -25.81 -18.60 12.66
N PHE A 215 -25.27 -18.25 13.83
CA PHE A 215 -24.06 -18.84 14.42
C PHE A 215 -24.32 -20.03 15.35
N SER A 216 -25.56 -20.50 15.49
CA SER A 216 -25.89 -21.66 16.32
C SER A 216 -25.10 -22.90 15.88
N GLY A 217 -24.55 -23.64 16.84
CA GLY A 217 -23.79 -24.88 16.60
C GLY A 217 -22.27 -24.70 16.41
N LEU A 218 -21.78 -23.46 16.29
CA LEU A 218 -20.35 -23.14 16.15
C LEU A 218 -19.58 -23.21 17.48
N THR A 219 -19.65 -24.35 18.16
CA THR A 219 -19.15 -24.52 19.54
C THR A 219 -17.63 -24.39 19.69
N LYS A 220 -16.85 -24.71 18.65
CA LYS A 220 -15.37 -24.63 18.64
C LYS A 220 -14.81 -23.33 18.03
N LEU A 221 -15.67 -22.39 17.61
CA LEU A 221 -15.23 -21.19 16.90
C LEU A 221 -14.46 -20.26 17.83
N LYS A 222 -13.22 -19.95 17.44
CA LYS A 222 -12.31 -19.03 18.16
C LYS A 222 -12.12 -17.71 17.43
N TRP A 223 -12.25 -17.70 16.11
CA TRP A 223 -12.01 -16.52 15.28
C TRP A 223 -13.20 -16.26 14.35
N LEU A 224 -13.77 -15.05 14.45
CA LEU A 224 -14.85 -14.58 13.60
C LEU A 224 -14.48 -13.21 13.03
N SER A 225 -14.48 -13.07 11.70
CA SER A 225 -14.44 -11.77 11.05
C SER A 225 -15.72 -11.41 10.33
N LEU A 226 -16.20 -10.22 10.67
CA LEU A 226 -17.30 -9.48 10.09
C LEU A 226 -16.81 -8.13 9.54
N GLN A 227 -15.49 -7.92 9.45
CA GLN A 227 -14.85 -6.72 8.92
C GLN A 227 -15.50 -6.27 7.60
N ASP A 228 -15.62 -4.96 7.36
CA ASP A 228 -16.01 -4.41 6.06
C ASP A 228 -17.37 -4.90 5.54
N ASN A 229 -18.31 -5.08 6.45
CA ASN A 229 -19.72 -5.20 6.15
C ASN A 229 -20.43 -3.85 6.42
N ASN A 230 -21.76 -3.84 6.37
CA ASN A 230 -22.58 -2.66 6.67
C ASN A 230 -23.35 -2.84 7.99
N ILE A 231 -22.74 -3.51 8.97
CA ILE A 231 -23.37 -3.84 10.26
C ILE A 231 -23.50 -2.58 11.13
N LEU A 232 -24.71 -2.30 11.62
CA LEU A 232 -25.05 -1.09 12.39
C LEU A 232 -24.89 -1.26 13.91
N LEU A 233 -24.99 -2.49 14.42
CA LEU A 233 -25.00 -2.83 15.85
C LEU A 233 -24.23 -4.14 16.05
N VAL A 234 -23.55 -4.29 17.18
CA VAL A 234 -22.91 -5.56 17.56
C VAL A 234 -24.00 -6.63 17.74
N PRO A 235 -23.92 -7.80 17.08
CA PRO A 235 -24.97 -8.82 17.12
C PRO A 235 -24.89 -9.67 18.40
N ALA A 236 -24.93 -9.04 19.57
CA ALA A 236 -24.63 -9.65 20.88
C ALA A 236 -25.37 -10.97 21.12
N VAL A 237 -26.68 -11.02 20.83
CA VAL A 237 -27.50 -12.25 20.98
C VAL A 237 -26.96 -13.41 20.13
N ALA A 238 -26.51 -13.15 18.89
CA ALA A 238 -25.89 -14.18 18.05
C ALA A 238 -24.49 -14.57 18.56
N LEU A 239 -23.75 -13.65 19.18
CA LEU A 239 -22.45 -13.93 19.81
C LEU A 239 -22.58 -14.82 21.05
N THR A 240 -23.70 -14.78 21.80
CA THR A 240 -23.96 -15.74 22.92
C THR A 240 -23.93 -17.21 22.48
N ARG A 241 -24.05 -17.49 21.17
CA ARG A 241 -23.98 -18.85 20.60
C ARG A 241 -22.55 -19.32 20.30
N LEU A 242 -21.54 -18.51 20.59
CA LEU A 242 -20.12 -18.73 20.30
C LEU A 242 -19.28 -18.88 21.59
N PRO A 243 -19.47 -19.94 22.39
CA PRO A 243 -18.87 -20.05 23.73
C PRO A 243 -17.34 -20.10 23.74
N SER A 244 -16.69 -20.43 22.60
CA SER A 244 -15.22 -20.50 22.47
C SER A 244 -14.57 -19.25 21.87
N LEU A 245 -15.33 -18.18 21.62
CA LEU A 245 -14.85 -17.04 20.83
C LEU A 245 -13.70 -16.30 21.54
N ALA A 246 -12.56 -16.20 20.86
CA ALA A 246 -11.34 -15.56 21.35
C ALA A 246 -10.97 -14.29 20.55
N HIS A 247 -11.38 -14.19 19.29
CA HIS A 247 -11.02 -13.10 18.40
C HIS A 247 -12.26 -12.63 17.62
N LEU A 248 -12.67 -11.37 17.86
CA LEU A 248 -13.80 -10.75 17.20
C LEU A 248 -13.33 -9.53 16.39
N HIS A 249 -13.47 -9.64 15.07
CA HIS A 249 -13.09 -8.64 14.08
C HIS A 249 -14.35 -8.00 13.47
N MET A 250 -14.62 -6.73 13.81
CA MET A 250 -15.80 -5.96 13.37
C MET A 250 -15.42 -4.60 12.74
N GLU A 251 -14.21 -4.47 12.25
CA GLU A 251 -13.61 -3.26 11.72
C GLU A 251 -14.36 -2.71 10.49
N PHE A 252 -14.32 -1.39 10.27
CA PHE A 252 -14.85 -0.67 9.08
C PHE A 252 -16.36 -0.80 8.81
N ASN A 253 -17.11 -1.29 9.80
CA ASN A 253 -18.58 -1.39 9.80
C ASN A 253 -19.25 -0.02 10.12
N ARG A 254 -20.44 -0.01 10.72
CA ARG A 254 -21.20 1.20 11.08
C ARG A 254 -21.62 1.20 12.57
N VAL A 255 -20.89 0.46 13.41
CA VAL A 255 -21.21 0.29 14.84
C VAL A 255 -21.05 1.63 15.57
N ALA A 256 -22.12 2.11 16.22
CA ALA A 256 -22.15 3.42 16.88
C ALA A 256 -21.97 3.38 18.41
N ALA A 257 -22.22 2.23 19.02
CA ALA A 257 -22.14 1.99 20.47
C ALA A 257 -21.89 0.49 20.74
N LEU A 258 -21.41 0.18 21.95
CA LEU A 258 -21.18 -1.19 22.41
C LEU A 258 -22.27 -1.58 23.45
N PRO A 259 -23.04 -2.66 23.20
CA PRO A 259 -24.08 -3.12 24.12
C PRO A 259 -23.47 -3.80 25.36
N ILE A 260 -24.15 -3.75 26.50
CA ILE A 260 -23.69 -4.42 27.73
C ILE A 260 -23.86 -5.95 27.64
N GLU A 261 -24.78 -6.40 26.79
CA GLU A 261 -25.01 -7.78 26.38
C GLU A 261 -23.78 -8.40 25.67
N LEU A 262 -22.78 -7.59 25.26
CA LEU A 262 -21.48 -8.09 24.79
C LEU A 262 -20.67 -8.76 25.91
N ILE A 263 -20.87 -8.34 27.17
CA ILE A 263 -20.22 -8.96 28.34
C ILE A 263 -20.70 -10.40 28.48
N GLU A 264 -22.02 -10.60 28.59
CA GLU A 264 -22.66 -11.92 28.69
C GLU A 264 -22.27 -12.85 27.53
N ALA A 265 -22.11 -12.29 26.33
CA ALA A 265 -21.78 -13.05 25.13
C ALA A 265 -20.31 -13.47 25.02
N THR A 266 -19.35 -12.73 25.61
CA THR A 266 -17.91 -12.90 25.25
C THR A 266 -16.87 -12.79 26.37
N ALA A 267 -17.20 -12.24 27.55
CA ALA A 267 -16.20 -11.79 28.52
C ALA A 267 -15.25 -12.88 29.05
N SER A 268 -15.72 -14.13 29.16
CA SER A 268 -14.94 -15.26 29.69
C SER A 268 -13.80 -15.70 28.77
N ASN A 269 -13.93 -15.52 27.45
CA ASN A 269 -13.03 -16.13 26.46
C ASN A 269 -12.37 -15.15 25.47
N LEU A 270 -12.89 -13.93 25.31
CA LEU A 270 -12.36 -12.97 24.34
C LEU A 270 -10.94 -12.51 24.70
N VAL A 271 -10.03 -12.61 23.73
CA VAL A 271 -8.61 -12.26 23.79
C VAL A 271 -8.32 -11.00 22.97
N THR A 272 -8.97 -10.82 21.82
CA THR A 272 -8.87 -9.60 21.00
C THR A 272 -10.22 -9.09 20.55
N LEU A 273 -10.43 -7.78 20.68
CA LEU A 273 -11.61 -7.07 20.18
C LEU A 273 -11.15 -5.95 19.24
N SER A 274 -11.41 -6.11 17.93
CA SER A 274 -11.13 -5.05 16.95
C SER A 274 -12.40 -4.41 16.40
N LEU A 275 -12.46 -3.10 16.59
CA LEU A 275 -13.57 -2.20 16.24
C LEU A 275 -13.06 -1.00 15.41
N THR A 276 -11.83 -1.09 14.89
CA THR A 276 -11.17 -0.02 14.12
C THR A 276 -12.05 0.49 12.96
N GLY A 277 -12.13 1.81 12.76
CA GLY A 277 -12.89 2.41 11.65
C GLY A 277 -14.42 2.33 11.78
N ASN A 278 -14.95 2.30 12.99
CA ASN A 278 -16.39 2.36 13.26
C ASN A 278 -16.84 3.77 13.70
N LEU A 279 -18.07 3.90 14.21
CA LEU A 279 -18.69 5.16 14.60
C LEU A 279 -18.83 5.30 16.13
N VAL A 280 -18.05 4.53 16.91
CA VAL A 280 -18.18 4.45 18.38
C VAL A 280 -17.83 5.80 19.01
N ARG A 281 -18.78 6.38 19.75
CA ARG A 281 -18.67 7.73 20.34
C ARG A 281 -18.18 7.72 21.79
N GLU A 282 -18.55 6.68 22.52
CA GLU A 282 -18.29 6.49 23.94
C GLU A 282 -18.26 4.99 24.26
N ILE A 283 -17.69 4.66 25.42
CA ILE A 283 -17.60 3.30 25.97
C ILE A 283 -18.24 3.37 27.36
N PRO A 284 -19.25 2.55 27.67
CA PRO A 284 -19.83 2.50 29.00
C PRO A 284 -18.78 2.21 30.08
N ALA A 285 -18.84 2.94 31.19
CA ALA A 285 -17.97 2.69 32.34
C ALA A 285 -18.18 1.26 32.87
N GLY A 286 -17.09 0.55 33.15
CA GLY A 286 -17.14 -0.84 33.60
C GLY A 286 -17.51 -1.89 32.52
N LEU A 287 -17.64 -1.53 31.23
CA LEU A 287 -17.94 -2.49 30.15
C LEU A 287 -16.99 -3.70 30.14
N PHE A 288 -15.74 -3.51 30.56
CA PHE A 288 -14.71 -4.55 30.53
C PHE A 288 -14.49 -5.26 31.88
N GLN A 289 -15.34 -5.02 32.89
CA GLN A 289 -15.09 -5.46 34.26
C GLN A 289 -14.93 -6.99 34.42
N ASP A 290 -15.67 -7.78 33.62
CA ASP A 290 -15.64 -9.25 33.68
C ASP A 290 -14.70 -9.93 32.66
N PHE A 291 -13.92 -9.16 31.88
CA PHE A 291 -13.11 -9.69 30.77
C PHE A 291 -11.78 -10.33 31.22
N GLN A 292 -11.85 -11.61 31.63
CA GLN A 292 -10.73 -12.34 32.24
C GLN A 292 -9.54 -12.63 31.31
N ARG A 293 -9.67 -12.44 30.00
CA ARG A 293 -8.68 -12.88 28.99
C ARG A 293 -8.31 -11.83 27.94
N LEU A 294 -8.87 -10.62 28.01
CA LEU A 294 -8.74 -9.61 26.95
C LEU A 294 -7.34 -8.98 26.98
N VAL A 295 -6.60 -9.17 25.89
CA VAL A 295 -5.17 -8.83 25.73
C VAL A 295 -4.95 -7.64 24.81
N SER A 296 -5.78 -7.50 23.76
CA SER A 296 -5.66 -6.42 22.77
C SER A 296 -7.01 -5.80 22.44
N ILE A 297 -7.07 -4.46 22.45
CA ILE A 297 -8.25 -3.67 22.06
C ILE A 297 -7.83 -2.68 20.98
N GLU A 298 -8.46 -2.79 19.81
CA GLU A 298 -8.26 -1.87 18.69
C GLU A 298 -9.51 -1.02 18.47
N LEU A 299 -9.41 0.27 18.78
CA LEU A 299 -10.47 1.28 18.66
C LEU A 299 -10.05 2.43 17.73
N SER A 300 -8.99 2.25 16.94
CA SER A 300 -8.47 3.29 16.04
C SER A 300 -9.53 3.80 15.06
N GLY A 301 -9.48 5.07 14.68
CA GLY A 301 -10.38 5.63 13.66
C GLY A 301 -11.87 5.63 14.06
N ASN A 302 -12.17 5.83 15.34
CA ASN A 302 -13.53 5.96 15.87
C ASN A 302 -13.85 7.43 16.26
N MET A 303 -15.00 7.64 16.90
CA MET A 303 -15.54 8.95 17.24
C MET A 303 -15.36 9.31 18.73
N LEU A 304 -14.46 8.62 19.45
CA LEU A 304 -14.23 8.81 20.89
C LEU A 304 -13.73 10.23 21.17
N SER A 305 -14.32 10.91 22.16
CA SER A 305 -14.01 12.30 22.49
C SER A 305 -13.18 12.49 23.76
N LYS A 306 -13.24 11.53 24.68
CA LYS A 306 -12.55 11.49 25.98
C LYS A 306 -12.30 10.05 26.41
N ILE A 307 -11.30 9.83 27.27
CA ILE A 307 -11.09 8.58 28.02
C ILE A 307 -10.99 8.93 29.50
N THR A 308 -11.65 8.17 30.37
CA THR A 308 -11.62 8.31 31.84
C THR A 308 -11.01 7.07 32.50
N ARG A 309 -10.66 7.18 33.79
CA ARG A 309 -10.17 6.08 34.63
C ARG A 309 -11.07 4.85 34.55
N ASP A 310 -12.39 5.06 34.57
CA ASP A 310 -13.42 4.00 34.63
C ASP A 310 -13.71 3.35 33.27
N THR A 311 -13.07 3.81 32.19
CA THR A 311 -13.29 3.32 30.82
C THR A 311 -12.70 1.91 30.59
N PHE A 312 -11.62 1.56 31.29
CA PHE A 312 -10.88 0.29 31.10
C PHE A 312 -10.66 -0.48 32.42
N VAL A 313 -11.56 -0.32 33.39
CA VAL A 313 -11.52 -1.08 34.66
C VAL A 313 -11.84 -2.56 34.43
N GLY A 314 -11.14 -3.44 35.14
CA GLY A 314 -11.18 -4.91 34.99
C GLY A 314 -10.05 -5.47 34.12
N LEU A 315 -9.38 -4.62 33.34
CA LEU A 315 -8.34 -5.00 32.38
C LEU A 315 -6.91 -4.80 32.91
N GLU A 316 -6.76 -4.41 34.18
CA GLU A 316 -5.49 -3.94 34.76
C GLU A 316 -4.37 -4.99 34.68
N GLU A 317 -4.75 -6.27 34.82
CA GLU A 317 -3.85 -7.42 34.85
C GLU A 317 -4.03 -8.36 33.62
N THR A 318 -4.73 -7.92 32.56
CA THR A 318 -4.90 -8.69 31.31
C THR A 318 -4.35 -7.98 30.07
N LEU A 319 -4.63 -6.68 29.91
CA LEU A 319 -4.39 -5.97 28.65
C LEU A 319 -2.90 -5.67 28.43
N LEU A 320 -2.43 -5.99 27.23
CA LEU A 320 -1.06 -5.75 26.77
C LEU A 320 -1.00 -4.70 25.64
N GLU A 321 -2.08 -4.50 24.90
CA GLU A 321 -2.14 -3.63 23.73
C GLU A 321 -3.42 -2.80 23.73
N LEU A 322 -3.28 -1.48 23.51
CA LEU A 322 -4.39 -0.56 23.37
C LEU A 322 -4.12 0.43 22.22
N ASP A 323 -4.92 0.38 21.17
CA ASP A 323 -4.92 1.37 20.10
C ASP A 323 -6.20 2.23 20.15
N VAL A 324 -6.03 3.52 20.44
CA VAL A 324 -7.08 4.55 20.41
C VAL A 324 -6.68 5.73 19.51
N SER A 325 -5.83 5.46 18.51
CA SER A 325 -5.36 6.44 17.53
C SER A 325 -6.45 6.93 16.58
N SER A 326 -6.18 7.99 15.81
CA SER A 326 -7.09 8.54 14.78
C SER A 326 -8.52 8.83 15.29
N ASN A 327 -8.67 9.12 16.60
CA ASN A 327 -9.95 9.42 17.24
C ASN A 327 -10.11 10.94 17.42
N ARG A 328 -11.12 11.37 18.19
CA ARG A 328 -11.41 12.79 18.46
C ARG A 328 -11.08 13.17 19.91
N LEU A 329 -10.13 12.47 20.53
CA LEU A 329 -9.79 12.64 21.95
C LEU A 329 -9.26 14.06 22.21
N THR A 330 -9.93 14.77 23.11
CA THR A 330 -9.55 16.12 23.57
C THR A 330 -8.97 16.13 25.00
N SER A 331 -9.24 15.07 25.77
CA SER A 331 -8.71 14.86 27.12
C SER A 331 -8.63 13.37 27.43
N ILE A 332 -7.53 12.93 28.03
CA ILE A 332 -7.33 11.59 28.57
C ILE A 332 -7.12 11.65 30.09
N GLY A 333 -7.61 10.64 30.81
CA GLY A 333 -7.41 10.47 32.24
C GLY A 333 -6.22 9.57 32.60
N GLU A 334 -6.32 8.95 33.76
CA GLU A 334 -5.44 7.89 34.27
C GLU A 334 -5.76 6.55 33.59
N PHE A 335 -4.74 5.81 33.14
CA PHE A 335 -4.91 4.42 32.69
C PHE A 335 -4.53 3.44 33.82
N PRO A 336 -5.43 2.58 34.31
CA PRO A 336 -5.12 1.64 35.39
C PRO A 336 -4.34 0.39 34.92
N LEU A 337 -3.85 0.39 33.68
CA LEU A 337 -3.42 -0.78 32.90
C LEU A 337 -1.96 -1.20 33.19
N ARG A 338 -1.75 -1.97 34.26
CA ARG A 338 -0.42 -2.31 34.80
C ARG A 338 0.43 -3.20 33.91
N ARG A 339 -0.20 -3.99 33.05
CA ARG A 339 0.48 -4.94 32.15
C ARG A 339 0.65 -4.45 30.71
N LEU A 340 0.15 -3.25 30.39
CA LEU A 340 0.22 -2.68 29.05
C LEU A 340 1.66 -2.63 28.53
N ILE A 341 1.86 -3.05 27.28
CA ILE A 341 3.14 -3.10 26.56
C ILE A 341 3.13 -2.10 25.39
N SER A 342 2.00 -1.95 24.71
CA SER A 342 1.81 -1.04 23.58
C SER A 342 0.65 -0.08 23.83
N LEU A 343 0.89 1.22 23.65
CA LEU A 343 -0.11 2.27 23.72
C LEU A 343 0.00 3.20 22.51
N ASN A 344 -1.03 3.22 21.67
CA ASN A 344 -1.13 4.12 20.52
C ASN A 344 -2.24 5.17 20.74
N LEU A 345 -1.82 6.44 20.85
CA LEU A 345 -2.66 7.63 21.02
C LEU A 345 -2.53 8.60 19.82
N SER A 346 -1.82 8.21 18.76
CA SER A 346 -1.50 9.07 17.62
C SER A 346 -2.73 9.63 16.89
N GLY A 347 -2.57 10.76 16.17
CA GLY A 347 -3.63 11.32 15.32
C GLY A 347 -4.89 11.76 16.07
N ASN A 348 -4.76 12.19 17.33
CA ASN A 348 -5.85 12.70 18.16
C ASN A 348 -5.79 14.24 18.28
N ARG A 349 -6.62 14.81 19.16
CA ARG A 349 -6.73 16.27 19.37
C ARG A 349 -6.22 16.68 20.76
N LEU A 350 -5.23 15.96 21.27
CA LEU A 350 -4.66 16.20 22.60
C LEU A 350 -3.74 17.42 22.58
N THR A 351 -4.06 18.39 23.44
CA THR A 351 -3.24 19.61 23.65
C THR A 351 -2.39 19.55 24.92
N LYS A 352 -2.63 18.55 25.77
CA LYS A 352 -1.79 18.23 26.94
C LYS A 352 -2.06 16.81 27.45
N ILE A 353 -1.08 16.23 28.13
CA ILE A 353 -1.18 14.93 28.80
C ILE A 353 -1.00 15.15 30.31
N PRO A 354 -2.00 14.82 31.15
CA PRO A 354 -1.86 14.89 32.61
C PRO A 354 -0.71 14.01 33.14
N PRO A 355 0.03 14.43 34.20
CA PRO A 355 1.10 13.61 34.78
C PRO A 355 0.63 12.21 35.25
N GLU A 356 -0.58 12.12 35.79
CA GLU A 356 -1.17 10.87 36.31
C GLU A 356 -1.46 9.83 35.22
N THR A 357 -1.59 10.25 33.94
CA THR A 357 -2.00 9.39 32.82
C THR A 357 -1.16 8.11 32.71
N PHE A 358 0.12 8.19 33.03
CA PHE A 358 1.06 7.08 32.89
C PHE A 358 1.46 6.40 34.22
N GLY A 359 0.91 6.82 35.36
CA GLY A 359 1.38 6.41 36.70
C GLY A 359 1.38 4.90 36.98
N HIS A 360 0.49 4.15 36.34
CA HIS A 360 0.40 2.68 36.46
C HIS A 360 1.09 1.91 35.31
N LEU A 361 1.53 2.56 34.24
CA LEU A 361 1.96 1.94 32.97
C LEU A 361 3.41 1.40 32.99
N LYS A 362 3.77 0.65 34.04
CA LYS A 362 5.16 0.23 34.37
C LYS A 362 5.79 -0.80 33.42
N ARG A 363 5.10 -1.17 32.33
CA ARG A 363 5.53 -2.20 31.37
C ARG A 363 5.44 -1.77 29.91
N VAL A 364 5.03 -0.53 29.64
CA VAL A 364 4.89 0.00 28.27
C VAL A 364 6.26 0.13 27.64
N ARG A 365 6.43 -0.51 26.48
CA ARG A 365 7.63 -0.52 25.65
C ARG A 365 7.47 0.32 24.38
N TYR A 366 6.27 0.33 23.81
CA TYR A 366 5.91 1.14 22.65
C TYR A 366 4.91 2.21 23.07
N LEU A 367 5.28 3.48 22.91
CA LEU A 367 4.40 4.62 23.20
C LEU A 367 4.37 5.56 21.99
N ASN A 368 3.21 5.66 21.35
CA ASN A 368 3.01 6.57 20.23
C ASN A 368 2.04 7.71 20.58
N LEU A 369 2.55 8.94 20.47
CA LEU A 369 1.83 10.20 20.68
C LEU A 369 1.78 11.08 19.42
N SER A 370 2.32 10.64 18.29
CA SER A 370 2.54 11.48 17.11
C SER A 370 1.28 12.05 16.48
N SER A 371 1.40 13.15 15.75
CA SER A 371 0.26 13.86 15.16
C SER A 371 -0.81 14.28 16.20
N ASN A 372 -0.37 14.71 17.38
CA ASN A 372 -1.21 15.40 18.38
C ASN A 372 -0.68 16.83 18.60
N PRO A 373 -1.52 17.87 18.60
CA PRO A 373 -1.11 19.28 18.73
C PRO A 373 -0.78 19.63 20.19
N LEU A 374 0.30 19.03 20.73
CA LEU A 374 0.65 19.10 22.15
C LEU A 374 1.33 20.42 22.54
N TYR A 375 2.02 21.11 21.62
CA TYR A 375 2.68 22.41 21.88
C TYR A 375 3.63 22.41 23.12
N GLY A 376 4.25 21.27 23.42
CA GLY A 376 5.07 21.09 24.63
C GLY A 376 4.32 20.61 25.89
N GLY A 377 3.01 20.39 25.82
CA GLY A 377 2.14 19.87 26.90
C GLY A 377 2.34 18.39 27.27
N PHE A 378 3.58 17.91 27.23
CA PHE A 378 3.99 16.58 27.65
C PHE A 378 3.98 16.42 29.18
N PRO A 379 3.86 15.19 29.73
CA PRO A 379 4.01 14.98 31.15
C PRO A 379 5.49 15.11 31.56
N PRO A 380 5.80 15.47 32.82
CA PRO A 380 7.17 15.72 33.25
C PRO A 380 8.06 14.46 33.31
N VAL A 381 7.46 13.27 33.26
CA VAL A 381 8.14 11.96 33.28
C VAL A 381 7.36 10.96 32.41
N PHE A 382 8.05 10.27 31.51
CA PHE A 382 7.54 9.09 30.80
C PHE A 382 7.86 7.78 31.56
N PRO A 383 7.13 6.66 31.31
CA PRO A 383 7.50 5.36 31.87
C PRO A 383 8.93 4.95 31.46
N SER A 384 9.77 4.63 32.44
CA SER A 384 11.18 4.23 32.20
C SER A 384 11.36 2.89 31.47
N SER A 385 10.25 2.19 31.18
CA SER A 385 10.22 0.92 30.43
C SER A 385 10.12 1.09 28.91
N VAL A 386 9.93 2.32 28.41
CA VAL A 386 9.75 2.60 26.98
C VAL A 386 11.05 2.33 26.22
N LEU A 387 10.94 1.52 25.16
CA LEU A 387 12.01 1.17 24.22
C LEU A 387 11.86 1.95 22.90
N ASP A 388 10.63 2.26 22.51
CA ASP A 388 10.28 2.96 21.27
C ASP A 388 9.27 4.07 21.59
N LEU A 389 9.67 5.32 21.32
CA LEU A 389 8.91 6.53 21.59
C LEU A 389 8.72 7.35 20.30
N ASP A 390 7.48 7.50 19.87
CA ASP A 390 7.10 8.36 18.75
C ASP A 390 6.39 9.63 19.24
N ILE A 391 7.08 10.77 19.06
CA ILE A 391 6.62 12.14 19.33
C ILE A 391 6.72 13.02 18.07
N SER A 392 6.74 12.38 16.89
CA SER A 392 6.78 13.05 15.58
C SER A 392 5.55 13.95 15.37
N ARG A 393 5.72 15.09 14.70
CA ARG A 393 4.61 16.01 14.36
C ARG A 393 3.72 16.39 15.55
N THR A 394 4.31 16.81 16.66
CA THR A 394 3.62 17.25 17.90
C THR A 394 3.67 18.76 18.15
N ASP A 395 4.06 19.53 17.12
CA ASP A 395 4.32 20.98 17.17
C ASP A 395 5.36 21.37 18.24
N LEU A 396 6.41 20.55 18.42
CA LEU A 396 7.57 20.88 19.25
C LEU A 396 8.51 21.87 18.55
N ASN A 397 8.71 23.05 19.17
CA ASN A 397 9.70 24.07 18.74
C ASN A 397 11.08 23.88 19.41
N ILE A 398 11.10 23.30 20.61
CA ILE A 398 12.29 23.05 21.43
C ILE A 398 12.16 21.63 21.98
N LEU A 399 13.27 20.90 22.08
CA LEU A 399 13.32 19.54 22.62
C LEU A 399 13.93 19.55 24.04
N PRO A 400 13.13 19.49 25.13
CA PRO A 400 13.66 19.64 26.48
C PRO A 400 14.39 18.38 26.94
N SER A 401 15.66 18.49 27.33
CA SER A 401 16.47 17.35 27.81
C SER A 401 15.88 16.62 29.03
N ILE A 402 15.06 17.30 29.84
CA ILE A 402 14.30 16.71 30.95
C ILE A 402 13.35 15.59 30.50
N LEU A 403 12.84 15.64 29.27
CA LEU A 403 11.88 14.68 28.70
C LEU A 403 12.44 13.25 28.65
N PHE A 404 13.75 13.13 28.41
CA PHE A 404 14.46 11.85 28.26
C PHE A 404 15.18 11.39 29.52
N ARG A 405 15.19 12.19 30.59
CA ARG A 405 16.06 12.02 31.77
C ARG A 405 15.99 10.64 32.45
N ASN A 406 14.85 9.97 32.35
CA ASN A 406 14.55 8.68 32.99
C ASN A 406 14.36 7.53 31.97
N LEU A 407 14.67 7.73 30.69
CA LEU A 407 14.42 6.78 29.60
C LEU A 407 15.66 5.96 29.21
N GLU A 408 16.45 5.51 30.20
CA GLU A 408 17.71 4.78 30.01
C GLU A 408 17.57 3.46 29.20
N SER A 409 16.34 2.93 29.09
CA SER A 409 16.02 1.74 28.27
C SER A 409 15.71 2.04 26.79
N LEU A 410 15.65 3.30 26.36
CA LEU A 410 15.16 3.68 25.03
C LEU A 410 16.10 3.21 23.91
N GLU A 411 15.58 2.41 22.97
CA GLU A 411 16.28 1.86 21.81
C GLU A 411 16.04 2.66 20.52
N ARG A 412 14.88 3.32 20.41
CA ARG A 412 14.46 4.17 19.28
C ARG A 412 13.75 5.43 19.77
N VAL A 413 14.06 6.57 19.17
CA VAL A 413 13.27 7.81 19.32
C VAL A 413 12.93 8.41 17.95
N LEU A 414 11.65 8.75 17.75
CA LEU A 414 11.14 9.38 16.53
C LEU A 414 10.58 10.76 16.87
N ILE A 415 11.18 11.80 16.28
CA ILE A 415 10.88 13.23 16.54
C ILE A 415 10.70 13.98 15.20
N ALA A 416 10.44 13.25 14.12
CA ALA A 416 10.39 13.78 12.76
C ALA A 416 9.22 14.75 12.53
N GLY A 417 9.36 15.66 11.56
CA GLY A 417 8.30 16.60 11.17
C GLY A 417 7.85 17.54 12.30
N ASN A 418 8.75 17.89 13.21
CA ASN A 418 8.54 18.92 14.23
C ASN A 418 9.18 20.26 13.80
N ARG A 419 9.21 21.25 14.68
CA ARG A 419 9.68 22.62 14.42
C ARG A 419 10.99 22.91 15.17
N LEU A 420 11.79 21.87 15.45
CA LEU A 420 13.01 22.00 16.25
C LEU A 420 14.07 22.82 15.51
N GLU A 421 14.43 23.98 16.06
CA GLU A 421 15.49 24.86 15.53
C GLU A 421 16.89 24.44 15.98
N ARG A 422 16.99 23.84 17.18
CA ARG A 422 18.24 23.48 17.84
C ARG A 422 18.11 22.20 18.66
N ILE A 423 19.20 21.44 18.77
CA ILE A 423 19.34 20.32 19.71
C ILE A 423 20.32 20.75 20.82
N GLN A 424 19.93 20.55 22.08
CA GLN A 424 20.70 21.05 23.22
C GLN A 424 21.77 20.07 23.71
N SER A 425 22.80 20.60 24.36
CA SER A 425 23.89 19.83 24.96
C SER A 425 23.37 18.76 25.93
N GLY A 426 23.90 17.55 25.82
CA GLY A 426 23.53 16.42 26.67
C GLY A 426 22.09 15.90 26.53
N THR A 427 21.30 16.33 25.52
CA THR A 427 19.89 15.94 25.36
C THR A 427 19.67 14.43 25.33
N PHE A 428 20.59 13.67 24.73
CA PHE A 428 20.53 12.20 24.64
C PHE A 428 21.53 11.48 25.57
N SER A 429 22.26 12.21 26.42
CA SER A 429 23.42 11.73 27.21
C SER A 429 23.18 10.52 28.13
N ARG A 430 21.93 10.22 28.48
CA ARG A 430 21.56 9.09 29.36
C ARG A 430 21.06 7.86 28.61
N LEU A 431 20.93 7.93 27.29
CA LEU A 431 20.23 6.95 26.47
C LEU A 431 21.22 5.92 25.89
N VAL A 432 21.94 5.22 26.77
CA VAL A 432 23.07 4.35 26.40
C VAL A 432 22.65 3.20 25.46
N ASN A 433 21.39 2.77 25.52
CA ASN A 433 20.81 1.74 24.64
C ASN A 433 20.31 2.26 23.29
N LEU A 434 20.36 3.58 23.04
CA LEU A 434 19.73 4.20 21.88
C LEU A 434 20.44 3.83 20.58
N SER A 435 19.73 3.09 19.74
CA SER A 435 20.22 2.54 18.48
C SER A 435 19.79 3.35 17.26
N ARG A 436 18.67 4.08 17.34
CA ARG A 436 18.11 4.85 16.22
C ARG A 436 17.55 6.20 16.67
N ILE A 437 17.93 7.25 15.95
CA ILE A 437 17.39 8.62 16.11
C ILE A 437 16.83 9.10 14.77
N ASP A 438 15.55 9.46 14.75
CA ASP A 438 14.94 10.17 13.63
C ASP A 438 14.59 11.62 13.99
N LEU A 439 15.32 12.55 13.35
CA LEU A 439 15.17 14.00 13.45
C LEU A 439 14.82 14.63 12.08
N ALA A 440 14.42 13.83 11.08
CA ALA A 440 14.16 14.31 9.73
C ALA A 440 13.00 15.33 9.64
N GLY A 441 13.08 16.21 8.65
CA GLY A 441 12.04 17.21 8.38
C GLY A 441 11.82 18.21 9.52
N ASN A 442 12.84 18.45 10.35
CA ASN A 442 12.84 19.50 11.37
C ASN A 442 13.47 20.79 10.81
N HIS A 443 13.63 21.79 11.68
CA HIS A 443 14.16 23.11 11.34
C HIS A 443 15.61 23.30 11.83
N ILE A 444 16.35 22.20 12.07
CA ILE A 444 17.60 22.25 12.84
C ILE A 444 18.66 23.01 12.05
N GLU A 445 19.06 24.16 12.57
CA GLU A 445 20.16 25.00 12.08
C GLU A 445 21.42 24.82 12.94
N HIS A 446 21.26 24.51 14.23
CA HIS A 446 22.35 24.33 15.19
C HIS A 446 22.19 23.07 16.04
N ILE A 447 23.29 22.37 16.29
CA ILE A 447 23.41 21.31 17.28
C ILE A 447 24.46 21.80 18.28
N GLU A 448 24.12 21.81 19.57
CA GLU A 448 25.06 22.17 20.63
C GLU A 448 26.07 21.03 20.86
N ASN A 449 27.29 21.36 21.28
CA ASN A 449 28.31 20.36 21.62
C ASN A 449 27.81 19.40 22.71
N GLU A 450 28.30 18.16 22.69
CA GLU A 450 27.84 17.07 23.55
C GLU A 450 26.37 16.62 23.39
N ALA A 451 25.62 17.11 22.40
CA ALA A 451 24.21 16.71 22.19
C ALA A 451 23.98 15.18 22.10
N PHE A 452 24.93 14.46 21.49
CA PHE A 452 24.91 13.02 21.24
C PHE A 452 26.00 12.24 22.01
N VAL A 453 26.58 12.82 23.08
CA VAL A 453 27.57 12.14 23.93
C VAL A 453 27.02 10.84 24.52
N GLY A 454 27.89 9.82 24.60
CA GLY A 454 27.57 8.52 25.20
C GLY A 454 26.85 7.52 24.28
N LEU A 455 26.45 7.91 23.07
CA LEU A 455 25.67 7.08 22.14
C LEU A 455 26.48 6.03 21.36
N ALA A 456 27.39 5.30 22.03
CA ALA A 456 28.20 4.25 21.41
C ALA A 456 27.38 3.05 20.86
N GLY A 457 26.09 2.96 21.20
CA GLY A 457 25.13 2.00 20.66
C GLY A 457 24.50 2.39 19.31
N LEU A 458 24.69 3.63 18.85
CA LEU A 458 23.97 4.20 17.70
C LEU A 458 24.30 3.46 16.39
N TYR A 459 23.24 3.02 15.70
CA TYR A 459 23.28 2.25 14.46
C TYR A 459 22.85 3.09 13.25
N GLU A 460 21.90 4.00 13.46
CA GLU A 460 21.25 4.83 12.43
C GLU A 460 20.97 6.23 12.98
N LEU A 461 21.43 7.24 12.25
CA LEU A 461 21.16 8.66 12.52
C LEU A 461 20.56 9.28 11.27
N ASN A 462 19.31 9.75 11.38
CA ASN A 462 18.59 10.43 10.31
C ASN A 462 18.43 11.92 10.62
N LEU A 463 19.16 12.76 9.88
CA LEU A 463 19.09 14.23 9.95
C LEU A 463 18.63 14.84 8.62
N ARG A 464 18.00 14.02 7.76
CA ARG A 464 17.53 14.37 6.42
C ARG A 464 16.62 15.60 6.40
N GLY A 465 16.86 16.51 5.45
CA GLY A 465 15.97 17.64 5.18
C GLY A 465 15.87 18.67 6.32
N ASN A 466 16.93 18.78 7.13
CA ASN A 466 17.12 19.88 8.08
C ASN A 466 17.79 21.07 7.37
N ARG A 467 18.35 22.01 8.14
CA ARG A 467 18.98 23.23 7.62
C ARG A 467 20.48 23.30 7.92
N LEU A 468 21.07 22.17 8.34
CA LEU A 468 22.45 22.05 8.79
C LEU A 468 23.45 22.53 7.73
N THR A 469 24.33 23.43 8.12
CA THR A 469 25.47 23.89 7.30
C THR A 469 26.79 23.23 7.69
N LEU A 470 26.87 22.69 8.92
CA LEU A 470 28.06 22.15 9.57
C LEU A 470 27.68 20.85 10.28
N PHE A 471 28.61 19.89 10.33
CA PHE A 471 28.50 18.70 11.17
C PHE A 471 29.86 18.32 11.76
N THR A 472 30.07 18.59 13.05
CA THR A 472 31.35 18.38 13.73
C THR A 472 31.39 17.08 14.53
N GLY A 473 32.60 16.62 14.86
CA GLY A 473 32.78 15.59 15.91
C GLY A 473 32.40 16.09 17.31
N GLU A 474 32.36 17.41 17.53
CA GLU A 474 32.08 18.02 18.85
C GLU A 474 30.64 17.77 19.35
N TYR A 475 29.74 17.32 18.48
CA TYR A 475 28.41 16.86 18.89
C TYR A 475 28.47 15.53 19.69
N PHE A 476 29.62 14.84 19.67
CA PHE A 476 29.89 13.56 20.32
C PHE A 476 31.05 13.58 21.34
N ASP A 477 31.89 14.63 21.37
CA ASP A 477 33.07 14.77 22.26
C ASP A 477 33.42 16.27 22.47
N THR A 478 34.30 16.63 23.41
CA THR A 478 34.62 18.04 23.73
C THR A 478 35.91 18.53 23.05
N GLY A 479 35.84 19.26 21.92
CA GLY A 479 37.07 19.63 21.18
C GLY A 479 37.00 20.71 20.07
N THR A 480 37.04 21.99 20.48
CA THR A 480 37.49 23.16 19.69
C THR A 480 36.75 23.55 18.40
N GLU A 481 35.74 24.40 18.59
CA GLU A 481 35.00 25.20 17.58
C GLU A 481 35.82 25.61 16.34
N ASN A 482 35.34 25.23 15.15
CA ASN A 482 35.65 25.90 13.89
C ASN A 482 34.37 26.14 13.07
N GLY A 483 33.96 27.41 12.96
CA GLY A 483 32.70 27.82 12.29
C GLY A 483 32.71 27.74 10.76
N LEU A 484 33.07 26.59 10.21
CA LEU A 484 33.07 26.31 8.77
C LEU A 484 31.76 25.61 8.33
N LYS A 485 31.64 25.28 7.04
CA LYS A 485 30.44 24.64 6.45
C LYS A 485 30.71 23.21 5.96
N SER A 486 31.40 22.47 6.82
CA SER A 486 32.01 21.19 6.51
C SER A 486 31.37 20.04 7.28
N ILE A 487 31.66 18.82 6.86
CA ILE A 487 31.80 17.69 7.79
C ILE A 487 33.27 17.67 8.22
N ASP A 488 33.54 17.69 9.52
CA ASP A 488 34.90 17.88 10.04
C ASP A 488 35.69 16.58 10.27
N GLU A 489 36.96 16.72 10.68
CA GLU A 489 37.90 15.62 10.89
C GLU A 489 37.37 14.62 11.94
N PHE A 490 37.49 13.32 11.67
CA PHE A 490 37.07 12.23 12.58
C PHE A 490 35.62 12.28 13.10
N ALA A 491 34.70 13.03 12.45
CA ALA A 491 33.37 13.36 12.98
C ALA A 491 32.50 12.16 13.40
N PHE A 492 32.73 10.97 12.83
CA PHE A 492 32.00 9.74 13.16
C PHE A 492 32.85 8.66 13.86
N SER A 493 34.13 8.96 14.16
CA SER A 493 35.12 7.98 14.65
C SER A 493 34.75 7.26 15.95
N GLN A 494 34.01 7.93 16.84
CA GLN A 494 33.53 7.37 18.11
C GLN A 494 32.31 6.45 17.92
N LEU A 495 31.59 6.56 16.80
CA LEU A 495 30.38 5.80 16.51
C LEU A 495 30.69 4.45 15.87
N ALA A 496 31.47 3.62 16.56
CA ALA A 496 31.99 2.33 16.07
C ALA A 496 30.92 1.28 15.69
N ARG A 497 29.63 1.59 15.81
CA ARG A 497 28.48 0.76 15.40
C ARG A 497 27.59 1.39 14.32
N LEU A 498 27.83 2.64 13.92
CA LEU A 498 27.02 3.34 12.94
C LEU A 498 27.15 2.66 11.57
N ARG A 499 26.01 2.30 10.97
CA ARG A 499 25.95 1.68 9.64
C ARG A 499 25.29 2.55 8.59
N THR A 500 24.32 3.37 9.01
CA THR A 500 23.49 4.20 8.14
C THR A 500 23.56 5.64 8.59
N LEU A 501 24.02 6.51 7.68
CA LEU A 501 24.10 7.95 7.87
C LEU A 501 23.33 8.66 6.74
N ASP A 502 22.20 9.28 7.07
CA ASP A 502 21.45 10.15 6.14
C ASP A 502 21.61 11.63 6.54
N LEU A 503 22.43 12.34 5.76
CA LEU A 503 22.64 13.79 5.80
C LEU A 503 22.07 14.48 4.55
N ALA A 504 21.21 13.80 3.79
CA ALA A 504 20.70 14.29 2.51
C ALA A 504 19.79 15.52 2.66
N ALA A 505 19.76 16.34 1.62
CA ALA A 505 18.98 17.58 1.54
C ALA A 505 19.27 18.59 2.69
N ASN A 506 20.52 18.64 3.16
CA ASN A 506 21.03 19.70 4.04
C ASN A 506 21.79 20.77 3.21
N ARG A 507 22.67 21.55 3.84
CA ARG A 507 23.37 22.69 3.20
C ARG A 507 24.91 22.57 3.24
N ILE A 508 25.44 21.36 3.41
CA ILE A 508 26.88 21.09 3.55
C ILE A 508 27.62 21.50 2.26
N GLU A 509 28.72 22.26 2.38
CA GLU A 509 29.50 22.76 1.24
C GLU A 509 30.81 21.98 1.00
N SER A 510 31.36 21.30 2.02
CA SER A 510 32.56 20.46 1.89
C SER A 510 32.60 19.28 2.89
N VAL A 511 33.54 18.35 2.66
CA VAL A 511 33.80 17.20 3.55
C VAL A 511 35.31 17.13 3.80
N ASN A 512 35.73 17.08 5.08
CA ASN A 512 37.13 16.96 5.48
C ASN A 512 37.73 15.63 4.98
N GLU A 513 39.02 15.63 4.67
CA GLU A 513 39.69 14.47 4.10
C GLU A 513 39.86 13.26 5.03
N LEU A 514 39.64 13.42 6.34
CA LEU A 514 39.59 12.33 7.32
C LEU A 514 38.23 12.24 8.04
N ALA A 515 37.16 12.81 7.48
CA ALA A 515 35.82 12.83 8.11
C ALA A 515 35.27 11.43 8.45
N PHE A 516 35.47 10.45 7.56
CA PHE A 516 35.03 9.06 7.74
C PHE A 516 36.16 8.13 8.24
N HIS A 517 37.30 8.67 8.67
CA HIS A 517 38.42 7.85 9.12
C HIS A 517 38.03 6.97 10.31
N ASN A 518 38.52 5.73 10.32
CA ASN A 518 38.17 4.66 11.28
C ASN A 518 36.66 4.28 11.35
N SER A 519 35.79 4.81 10.47
CA SER A 519 34.34 4.53 10.47
C SER A 519 34.00 3.18 9.81
N THR A 520 34.68 2.12 10.24
CA THR A 520 34.76 0.83 9.52
C THR A 520 33.43 0.11 9.29
N GLN A 521 32.41 0.40 10.09
CA GLN A 521 31.09 -0.24 10.05
C GLN A 521 30.06 0.49 9.17
N LEU A 522 30.40 1.61 8.52
CA LEU A 522 29.49 2.30 7.61
C LEU A 522 29.21 1.45 6.36
N HIS A 523 27.95 1.11 6.15
CA HIS A 523 27.42 0.43 4.96
C HIS A 523 26.80 1.41 3.97
N LEU A 524 26.10 2.44 4.47
CA LEU A 524 25.39 3.44 3.67
C LEU A 524 25.73 4.85 4.13
N ILE A 525 26.21 5.66 3.19
CA ILE A 525 26.43 7.10 3.35
C ILE A 525 25.59 7.83 2.30
N ASP A 526 24.61 8.63 2.74
CA ASP A 526 23.83 9.52 1.88
C ASP A 526 24.16 10.99 2.16
N LEU A 527 24.78 11.62 1.16
CA LEU A 527 25.14 13.04 1.12
C LEU A 527 24.39 13.78 -0.01
N SER A 528 23.34 13.17 -0.58
CA SER A 528 22.68 13.70 -1.78
C SER A 528 21.92 15.00 -1.54
N GLY A 529 21.88 15.87 -2.56
CA GLY A 529 21.20 17.16 -2.47
C GLY A 529 21.86 18.17 -1.52
N ASN A 530 23.17 18.05 -1.28
CA ASN A 530 24.00 19.05 -0.60
C ASN A 530 24.72 19.94 -1.65
N ASN A 531 25.67 20.78 -1.22
CA ASN A 531 26.41 21.72 -2.08
C ASN A 531 27.86 21.30 -2.33
N ILE A 532 28.22 20.02 -2.15
CA ILE A 532 29.62 19.55 -2.17
C ILE A 532 30.24 19.75 -3.57
N GLU A 533 31.33 20.52 -3.64
CA GLU A 533 32.01 20.86 -4.92
C GLU A 533 33.21 19.95 -5.24
N THR A 534 33.91 19.43 -4.23
CA THR A 534 35.07 18.52 -4.36
C THR A 534 35.12 17.51 -3.20
N LEU A 535 35.90 16.43 -3.39
CA LEU A 535 36.26 15.45 -2.36
C LEU A 535 37.78 15.17 -2.43
N SER A 536 38.44 14.99 -1.29
CA SER A 536 39.86 14.57 -1.24
C SER A 536 39.98 13.07 -1.53
N GLU A 537 41.16 12.63 -1.97
CA GLU A 537 41.41 11.20 -2.19
C GLU A 537 41.36 10.38 -0.89
N ARG A 538 41.64 11.00 0.26
CA ARG A 538 41.60 10.36 1.58
C ARG A 538 40.19 10.26 2.17
N THR A 539 39.19 10.98 1.65
CA THR A 539 37.85 11.08 2.29
C THR A 539 37.18 9.73 2.54
N MET A 540 37.46 8.71 1.72
CA MET A 540 36.88 7.36 1.84
C MET A 540 37.79 6.37 2.61
N GLU A 541 38.86 6.83 3.23
CA GLU A 541 39.91 5.98 3.84
C GLU A 541 39.46 5.38 5.19
N GLY A 542 39.48 4.05 5.27
CA GLY A 542 39.01 3.29 6.44
C GLY A 542 37.60 2.72 6.29
N LEU A 543 36.92 2.95 5.16
CA LEU A 543 35.61 2.38 4.86
C LEU A 543 35.74 0.92 4.39
N LEU A 544 35.59 -0.02 5.32
CA LEU A 544 35.81 -1.45 5.07
C LEU A 544 34.58 -2.20 4.54
N HIS A 545 33.37 -1.64 4.69
CA HIS A 545 32.10 -2.30 4.43
C HIS A 545 31.06 -1.44 3.68
N LEU A 546 31.51 -0.41 2.95
CA LEU A 546 30.63 0.54 2.26
C LEU A 546 29.90 -0.10 1.06
N GLU A 547 28.70 -0.62 1.29
CA GLU A 547 27.85 -1.19 0.22
C GLU A 547 27.32 -0.10 -0.72
N HIS A 548 26.94 1.06 -0.18
CA HIS A 548 26.19 2.11 -0.89
C HIS A 548 26.73 3.52 -0.60
N LEU A 549 27.15 4.22 -1.66
CA LEU A 549 27.54 5.63 -1.62
C LEU A 549 26.61 6.47 -2.50
N ASN A 550 25.91 7.44 -1.90
CA ASN A 550 25.05 8.38 -2.61
C ASN A 550 25.58 9.82 -2.52
N LEU A 551 26.10 10.33 -3.65
CA LEU A 551 26.62 11.69 -3.84
C LEU A 551 25.79 12.47 -4.88
N ARG A 552 24.57 12.00 -5.16
CA ARG A 552 23.66 12.55 -6.17
C ARG A 552 23.28 14.03 -5.92
N ASP A 553 22.98 14.77 -6.98
CA ASP A 553 22.46 16.15 -6.96
C ASP A 553 23.33 17.10 -6.12
N ASN A 554 24.66 16.94 -6.19
CA ASN A 554 25.67 17.84 -5.62
C ASN A 554 26.30 18.71 -6.74
N ARG A 555 27.52 19.25 -6.53
CA ARG A 555 28.19 20.16 -7.47
C ARG A 555 29.50 19.60 -8.05
N LEU A 556 29.81 18.32 -7.82
CA LEU A 556 31.10 17.69 -8.13
C LEU A 556 31.48 17.85 -9.62
N ALA A 557 32.66 18.44 -9.89
CA ALA A 557 33.17 18.65 -11.24
C ALA A 557 34.10 17.53 -11.74
N SER A 558 34.84 16.90 -10.83
CA SER A 558 35.67 15.71 -11.05
C SER A 558 35.85 14.94 -9.74
N LEU A 559 36.51 13.78 -9.78
CA LEU A 559 36.90 12.99 -8.60
C LEU A 559 38.36 12.53 -8.74
N PRO A 560 39.12 12.39 -7.64
CA PRO A 560 40.47 11.83 -7.69
C PRO A 560 40.49 10.39 -8.20
N GLU A 561 41.40 10.07 -9.13
CA GLU A 561 41.58 8.70 -9.68
C GLU A 561 41.85 7.62 -8.61
N THR A 562 42.33 8.01 -7.44
CA THR A 562 42.67 7.16 -6.29
C THR A 562 41.55 6.98 -5.26
N ILE A 563 40.40 7.68 -5.38
CA ILE A 563 39.40 7.76 -4.31
C ILE A 563 38.72 6.41 -3.98
N PHE A 564 38.55 5.53 -4.99
CA PHE A 564 37.94 4.20 -4.81
C PHE A 564 38.98 3.07 -4.75
N ASP A 565 40.25 3.36 -4.48
CA ASP A 565 41.28 2.32 -4.44
C ASP A 565 41.03 1.33 -3.28
N PRO A 566 41.21 0.00 -3.49
CA PRO A 566 41.03 -1.02 -2.44
C PRO A 566 41.89 -0.85 -1.18
N SER A 567 42.93 -0.01 -1.23
CA SER A 567 43.74 0.38 -0.06
C SER A 567 43.07 1.45 0.82
N ARG A 568 42.04 2.13 0.34
CA ARG A 568 41.25 3.15 1.08
C ARG A 568 39.86 2.63 1.42
N VAL A 569 39.13 2.14 0.42
CA VAL A 569 37.78 1.60 0.52
C VAL A 569 37.74 0.18 -0.05
N ARG A 570 37.47 -0.80 0.82
CA ARG A 570 37.75 -2.22 0.54
C ARG A 570 36.89 -2.82 -0.58
N SER A 571 35.64 -2.37 -0.66
CA SER A 571 34.61 -2.85 -1.59
C SER A 571 33.50 -1.81 -1.67
N VAL A 572 32.95 -1.55 -2.85
CA VAL A 572 31.71 -0.78 -3.03
C VAL A 572 30.80 -1.49 -4.03
N GLU A 573 29.53 -1.76 -3.67
CA GLU A 573 28.58 -2.39 -4.62
C GLU A 573 27.92 -1.37 -5.55
N SER A 574 27.52 -0.21 -5.01
CA SER A 574 26.72 0.77 -5.73
C SER A 574 27.18 2.21 -5.46
N ILE A 575 27.42 2.96 -6.54
CA ILE A 575 27.80 4.37 -6.52
C ILE A 575 26.78 5.18 -7.33
N ASP A 576 26.16 6.19 -6.69
CA ASP A 576 25.34 7.20 -7.39
C ASP A 576 26.04 8.58 -7.37
N LEU A 577 26.39 9.05 -8.57
CA LEU A 577 27.00 10.34 -8.84
C LEU A 577 26.12 11.20 -9.76
N SER A 578 24.83 10.86 -9.91
CA SER A 578 23.95 11.51 -10.87
C SER A 578 23.62 12.97 -10.50
N GLY A 579 23.35 13.81 -11.50
CA GLY A 579 22.99 15.22 -11.27
C GLY A 579 24.13 16.12 -10.81
N ASN A 580 25.38 15.71 -11.00
CA ASN A 580 26.58 16.49 -10.73
C ASN A 580 27.06 17.24 -11.99
N ARG A 581 28.33 17.67 -12.02
CA ARG A 581 28.94 18.42 -13.14
C ARG A 581 30.08 17.64 -13.83
N LEU A 582 30.18 16.33 -13.58
CA LEU A 582 31.29 15.48 -13.98
C LEU A 582 31.49 15.46 -15.50
N THR A 583 32.69 15.77 -15.97
CA THR A 583 33.12 15.57 -17.37
C THR A 583 33.85 14.23 -17.57
N GLU A 584 34.43 13.69 -16.51
CA GLU A 584 35.23 12.46 -16.48
C GLU A 584 34.93 11.66 -15.19
N ILE A 585 35.41 10.43 -15.12
CA ILE A 585 35.24 9.52 -13.97
C ILE A 585 36.59 8.87 -13.59
N PRO A 586 36.81 8.44 -12.34
CA PRO A 586 38.07 7.83 -11.90
C PRO A 586 38.17 6.37 -12.39
N ILE A 587 38.63 6.18 -13.64
CA ILE A 587 38.57 4.88 -14.33
C ILE A 587 39.42 3.82 -13.63
N ARG A 588 40.59 4.18 -13.10
CA ARG A 588 41.59 3.21 -12.59
C ARG A 588 41.19 2.61 -11.25
N SER A 589 40.60 3.40 -10.35
CA SER A 589 40.09 2.86 -9.09
C SER A 589 38.76 2.12 -9.27
N LEU A 590 37.86 2.58 -10.16
CA LEU A 590 36.66 1.81 -10.53
C LEU A 590 37.02 0.44 -11.14
N GLN A 591 38.07 0.37 -11.96
CA GLN A 591 38.62 -0.90 -12.47
C GLN A 591 39.18 -1.82 -11.37
N ARG A 592 39.66 -1.26 -10.25
CA ARG A 592 40.13 -2.07 -9.10
C ARG A 592 38.98 -2.61 -8.24
N GLN A 593 37.76 -2.12 -8.43
CA GLN A 593 36.54 -2.55 -7.73
C GLN A 593 35.72 -3.63 -8.49
N ILE A 594 36.24 -4.20 -9.59
CA ILE A 594 35.55 -5.19 -10.46
C ILE A 594 34.89 -6.36 -9.71
N GLY A 595 35.47 -6.83 -8.60
CA GLY A 595 34.91 -7.93 -7.82
C GLY A 595 33.61 -7.57 -7.05
N PHE A 596 33.33 -6.28 -6.89
CA PHE A 596 32.27 -5.76 -6.01
C PHE A 596 31.29 -4.85 -6.73
N LEU A 597 31.76 -3.95 -7.60
CA LEU A 597 30.96 -2.91 -8.23
C LEU A 597 29.90 -3.51 -9.18
N SER A 598 28.65 -3.49 -8.72
CA SER A 598 27.49 -4.11 -9.37
C SER A 598 26.67 -3.06 -10.13
N LYS A 599 26.64 -1.83 -9.62
CA LYS A 599 25.83 -0.71 -10.12
C LYS A 599 26.61 0.60 -10.19
N LEU A 600 26.40 1.36 -11.26
CA LEU A 600 27.00 2.69 -11.42
C LEU A 600 25.99 3.64 -12.08
N ASN A 601 25.60 4.69 -11.35
CA ASN A 601 24.72 5.75 -11.86
C ASN A 601 25.50 7.05 -12.08
N LEU A 602 25.60 7.45 -13.35
CA LEU A 602 26.28 8.66 -13.82
C LEU A 602 25.31 9.62 -14.56
N ALA A 603 24.00 9.40 -14.44
CA ALA A 603 22.99 10.17 -15.17
C ALA A 603 23.05 11.69 -14.90
N ARG A 604 22.62 12.52 -15.86
CA ARG A 604 22.55 13.99 -15.71
C ARG A 604 23.89 14.62 -15.33
N ASN A 605 24.96 14.27 -16.03
CA ASN A 605 26.31 14.84 -15.89
C ASN A 605 26.74 15.50 -17.23
N ARG A 606 28.04 15.71 -17.44
CA ARG A 606 28.63 16.36 -18.64
C ARG A 606 29.61 15.44 -19.37
N ILE A 607 29.46 14.13 -19.22
CA ILE A 607 30.36 13.13 -19.79
C ILE A 607 30.16 13.09 -21.31
N VAL A 608 31.23 13.35 -22.06
CA VAL A 608 31.24 13.27 -23.54
C VAL A 608 31.84 11.94 -24.00
N GLU A 609 32.95 11.51 -23.41
CA GLU A 609 33.66 10.28 -23.80
C GLU A 609 33.93 9.40 -22.57
N LEU A 610 33.95 8.08 -22.78
CA LEU A 610 34.24 7.08 -21.75
C LEU A 610 35.46 6.28 -22.17
N PHE A 611 36.64 6.70 -21.71
CA PHE A 611 37.95 6.17 -22.11
C PHE A 611 38.30 4.80 -21.49
N SER A 612 37.38 3.83 -21.48
CA SER A 612 37.77 2.41 -21.42
C SER A 612 36.68 1.47 -21.93
N GLN A 613 37.12 0.37 -22.55
CA GLN A 613 36.29 -0.81 -22.85
C GLN A 613 36.05 -1.68 -21.58
N GLU A 614 36.53 -1.21 -20.42
CA GLU A 614 36.86 -2.04 -19.25
C GLU A 614 35.91 -1.77 -18.07
N VAL A 615 35.36 -0.57 -17.91
CA VAL A 615 34.31 -0.32 -16.90
C VAL A 615 32.96 -0.91 -17.31
N ALA A 616 32.54 -0.69 -18.56
CA ALA A 616 31.24 -1.14 -19.07
C ALA A 616 31.11 -2.68 -19.21
N SER A 617 32.23 -3.40 -19.21
CA SER A 617 32.27 -4.87 -19.29
C SER A 617 32.19 -5.58 -17.92
N ASN A 618 32.22 -4.83 -16.80
CA ASN A 618 32.20 -5.40 -15.44
C ASN A 618 30.97 -5.00 -14.60
N VAL A 619 30.30 -3.89 -14.91
CA VAL A 619 29.09 -3.43 -14.21
C VAL A 619 27.83 -4.18 -14.71
N LYS A 620 26.86 -4.46 -13.82
CA LYS A 620 25.62 -5.18 -14.16
C LYS A 620 24.45 -4.24 -14.47
N GLU A 621 24.40 -3.08 -13.81
CA GLU A 621 23.41 -2.02 -14.04
C GLU A 621 24.14 -0.68 -14.25
N LEU A 622 24.08 -0.12 -15.45
CA LEU A 622 24.77 1.12 -15.85
C LEU A 622 23.76 2.16 -16.33
N ASP A 623 23.80 3.35 -15.73
CA ASP A 623 23.00 4.51 -16.16
C ASP A 623 23.89 5.67 -16.58
N LEU A 624 23.73 6.08 -17.84
CA LEU A 624 24.43 7.19 -18.49
C LEU A 624 23.45 8.21 -19.11
N SER A 625 22.18 8.18 -18.69
CA SER A 625 21.15 9.07 -19.24
C SER A 625 21.44 10.55 -19.04
N ASP A 626 20.85 11.41 -19.88
CA ASP A 626 21.04 12.88 -19.86
C ASP A 626 22.54 13.30 -19.88
N ASN A 627 23.40 12.59 -20.62
CA ASN A 627 24.81 12.95 -20.85
C ASN A 627 25.10 13.17 -22.36
N PRO A 628 25.97 14.13 -22.73
CA PRO A 628 26.30 14.47 -24.13
C PRO A 628 27.29 13.49 -24.80
N LEU A 629 27.00 12.19 -24.79
CA LEU A 629 27.90 11.13 -25.25
C LEU A 629 28.26 11.21 -26.74
N SER A 630 29.52 10.91 -27.08
CA SER A 630 29.99 10.74 -28.46
C SER A 630 29.50 9.42 -29.10
N GLU A 631 29.35 9.37 -30.42
CA GLU A 631 28.98 8.13 -31.14
C GLU A 631 30.02 7.01 -30.90
N ALA A 632 31.29 7.37 -30.69
CA ALA A 632 32.35 6.43 -30.35
C ALA A 632 32.12 5.79 -28.97
N ALA A 633 31.76 6.58 -27.94
CA ALA A 633 31.43 6.08 -26.62
C ALA A 633 30.21 5.13 -26.66
N ILE A 634 29.13 5.55 -27.33
CA ILE A 634 27.91 4.74 -27.52
C ILE A 634 28.24 3.42 -28.23
N LYS A 635 29.04 3.46 -29.30
CA LYS A 635 29.48 2.25 -30.03
C LYS A 635 30.30 1.30 -29.16
N GLY A 636 31.19 1.81 -28.30
CA GLY A 636 31.97 1.00 -27.36
C GLY A 636 31.09 0.27 -26.35
N ILE A 637 30.16 0.98 -25.72
CA ILE A 637 29.22 0.43 -24.72
C ILE A 637 28.37 -0.70 -25.33
N LEU A 638 27.77 -0.48 -26.51
CA LEU A 638 26.84 -1.43 -27.12
C LEU A 638 27.52 -2.67 -27.75
N GLY A 639 28.82 -2.58 -28.05
CA GLY A 639 29.59 -3.68 -28.62
C GLY A 639 30.20 -4.64 -27.60
N GLU A 640 30.62 -4.16 -26.43
CA GLU A 640 31.47 -4.95 -25.51
C GLU A 640 30.87 -5.28 -24.13
N ALA A 641 29.73 -4.70 -23.75
CA ALA A 641 29.12 -4.86 -22.42
C ALA A 641 28.41 -6.23 -22.20
N LYS A 642 29.13 -7.33 -22.44
CA LYS A 642 28.59 -8.70 -22.60
C LYS A 642 27.83 -9.27 -21.39
N ILE A 643 28.16 -8.85 -20.16
CA ILE A 643 27.47 -9.30 -18.93
C ILE A 643 26.33 -8.38 -18.46
N LEU A 644 26.14 -7.23 -19.13
CA LEU A 644 25.26 -6.16 -18.69
C LEU A 644 23.79 -6.61 -18.66
N ARG A 645 23.09 -6.30 -17.57
CA ARG A 645 21.68 -6.69 -17.35
C ARG A 645 20.71 -5.53 -17.52
N SER A 646 21.16 -4.31 -17.26
CA SER A 646 20.37 -3.09 -17.36
C SER A 646 21.23 -1.96 -17.93
N LEU A 647 20.76 -1.33 -19.02
CA LEU A 647 21.43 -0.20 -19.66
C LEU A 647 20.43 0.95 -19.85
N ASN A 648 20.78 2.15 -19.38
CA ASN A 648 20.04 3.37 -19.67
C ASN A 648 20.92 4.36 -20.46
N LEU A 649 20.48 4.70 -21.67
CA LEU A 649 21.07 5.68 -22.58
C LEU A 649 20.03 6.75 -22.99
N ALA A 650 19.03 7.02 -22.14
CA ALA A 650 18.01 8.03 -22.43
C ALA A 650 18.62 9.42 -22.59
N ASN A 651 18.15 10.19 -23.59
CA ASN A 651 18.61 11.55 -23.90
C ASN A 651 20.15 11.68 -24.05
N THR A 652 20.79 10.73 -24.74
CA THR A 652 22.23 10.75 -25.04
C THR A 652 22.56 11.21 -26.47
N GLY A 653 21.53 11.62 -27.22
CA GLY A 653 21.68 12.19 -28.57
C GLY A 653 21.64 11.17 -29.72
N ILE A 654 21.41 9.88 -29.46
CA ILE A 654 21.45 8.78 -30.43
C ILE A 654 20.50 9.04 -31.61
N GLU A 655 21.03 9.14 -32.83
CA GLU A 655 20.20 9.28 -34.05
C GLU A 655 19.92 7.93 -34.73
N ARG A 656 20.89 7.00 -34.70
CA ARG A 656 20.82 5.68 -35.34
C ARG A 656 21.63 4.66 -34.56
N LEU A 657 21.08 3.48 -34.31
CA LEU A 657 21.86 2.34 -33.83
C LEU A 657 22.45 1.58 -35.02
N THR A 658 23.70 1.91 -35.35
CA THR A 658 24.48 1.31 -36.46
C THR A 658 25.12 -0.03 -36.09
N VAL A 659 25.06 -0.43 -34.81
CA VAL A 659 25.76 -1.57 -34.20
C VAL A 659 24.77 -2.66 -33.78
N ARG A 660 25.22 -3.93 -33.74
CA ARG A 660 24.49 -5.07 -33.18
C ARG A 660 24.81 -5.19 -31.70
N LEU A 661 23.79 -5.33 -30.85
CA LEU A 661 23.98 -5.60 -29.42
C LEU A 661 24.66 -6.98 -29.24
N GLU A 662 25.82 -7.02 -28.60
CA GLU A 662 26.47 -8.27 -28.15
C GLU A 662 26.17 -8.58 -26.67
N THR A 663 24.98 -8.21 -26.19
CA THR A 663 24.59 -8.24 -24.78
C THR A 663 23.48 -9.28 -24.53
N PRO A 664 23.78 -10.59 -24.56
CA PRO A 664 22.75 -11.65 -24.52
C PRO A 664 22.01 -11.74 -23.17
N PHE A 665 22.62 -11.25 -22.09
CA PHE A 665 22.03 -11.23 -20.75
C PHE A 665 21.25 -9.93 -20.43
N LEU A 666 21.13 -9.02 -21.40
CA LEU A 666 20.45 -7.73 -21.21
C LEU A 666 18.95 -7.94 -21.00
N LYS A 667 18.45 -7.54 -19.84
CA LYS A 667 17.04 -7.62 -19.45
C LYS A 667 16.30 -6.30 -19.63
N ARG A 668 16.98 -5.16 -19.47
CA ARG A 668 16.40 -3.82 -19.58
C ARG A 668 17.25 -2.92 -20.46
N LEU A 669 16.61 -2.26 -21.43
CA LEU A 669 17.25 -1.28 -22.33
C LEU A 669 16.37 -0.03 -22.43
N ASP A 670 16.92 1.11 -22.04
CA ASP A 670 16.29 2.42 -22.23
C ASP A 670 17.05 3.25 -23.27
N LEU A 671 16.32 3.65 -24.32
CA LEU A 671 16.77 4.48 -25.43
C LEU A 671 15.89 5.73 -25.58
N SER A 672 15.14 6.11 -24.55
CA SER A 672 14.14 7.18 -24.64
C SER A 672 14.74 8.58 -24.85
N ARG A 673 13.91 9.53 -25.30
CA ARG A 673 14.28 10.94 -25.57
C ARG A 673 15.46 11.14 -26.54
N ASN A 674 15.79 10.12 -27.31
CA ASN A 674 16.81 10.19 -28.36
C ASN A 674 16.16 10.62 -29.69
N LYS A 675 16.90 10.52 -30.80
CA LYS A 675 16.45 10.95 -32.13
C LYS A 675 16.21 9.77 -33.07
N VAL A 676 16.05 8.56 -32.55
CA VAL A 676 15.99 7.31 -33.32
C VAL A 676 14.77 7.33 -34.26
N VAL A 677 15.02 7.27 -35.57
CA VAL A 677 13.98 7.27 -36.61
C VAL A 677 13.45 5.85 -36.89
N ASN A 678 14.32 4.85 -36.84
CA ASN A 678 13.96 3.44 -36.97
C ASN A 678 14.96 2.52 -36.27
N LEU A 679 14.52 1.31 -35.95
CA LEU A 679 15.34 0.22 -35.42
C LEU A 679 15.28 -0.97 -36.37
N ARG A 680 16.41 -1.65 -36.54
CA ARG A 680 16.54 -2.83 -37.42
C ARG A 680 16.50 -4.09 -36.56
N LYS A 681 15.87 -5.16 -37.07
CA LYS A 681 15.92 -6.50 -36.44
C LYS A 681 17.33 -6.89 -35.98
N ALA A 682 18.32 -6.72 -36.85
CA ALA A 682 19.72 -7.06 -36.59
C ALA A 682 20.33 -6.38 -35.35
N THR A 683 19.79 -5.24 -34.89
CA THR A 683 20.24 -4.57 -33.67
C THR A 683 19.87 -5.36 -32.41
N LEU A 684 18.64 -5.88 -32.34
CA LEU A 684 18.05 -6.53 -31.15
C LEU A 684 18.09 -8.07 -31.18
N GLU A 685 18.37 -8.69 -32.32
CA GLU A 685 18.28 -10.14 -32.57
C GLU A 685 19.01 -11.06 -31.56
N ARG A 686 20.06 -10.56 -30.88
CA ARG A 686 20.81 -11.31 -29.85
C ARG A 686 20.35 -11.04 -28.41
N ALA A 687 19.52 -10.03 -28.17
CA ALA A 687 19.02 -9.68 -26.84
C ALA A 687 17.78 -10.52 -26.47
N THR A 688 17.87 -11.85 -26.59
CA THR A 688 16.74 -12.77 -26.42
C THR A 688 16.15 -12.79 -25.01
N MET A 689 16.94 -12.35 -24.01
CA MET A 689 16.55 -12.20 -22.60
C MET A 689 15.93 -10.83 -22.26
N LEU A 690 15.68 -9.96 -23.25
CA LEU A 690 15.18 -8.61 -23.02
C LEU A 690 13.72 -8.63 -22.53
N GLU A 691 13.51 -8.21 -21.28
CA GLU A 691 12.21 -8.13 -20.62
C GLU A 691 11.57 -6.73 -20.72
N THR A 692 12.38 -5.68 -20.86
CA THR A 692 11.97 -4.27 -20.83
C THR A 692 12.67 -3.47 -21.94
N LEU A 693 11.90 -2.78 -22.77
CA LEU A 693 12.40 -1.90 -23.83
C LEU A 693 11.67 -0.53 -23.82
N ASN A 694 12.40 0.56 -23.56
CA ASN A 694 11.87 1.92 -23.64
C ASN A 694 12.39 2.64 -24.89
N LEU A 695 11.47 3.03 -25.77
CA LEU A 695 11.69 3.76 -27.01
C LEU A 695 11.00 5.13 -27.01
N SER A 696 10.50 5.59 -25.86
CA SER A 696 9.68 6.80 -25.80
C SER A 696 10.42 8.08 -26.20
N GLY A 697 9.71 9.09 -26.69
CA GLY A 697 10.30 10.39 -27.07
C GLY A 697 11.29 10.35 -28.22
N ASN A 698 11.21 9.36 -29.11
CA ASN A 698 12.03 9.21 -30.31
C ASN A 698 11.31 9.71 -31.57
N LYS A 699 11.84 9.40 -32.76
CA LYS A 699 11.33 9.84 -34.07
C LYS A 699 10.70 8.71 -34.89
N LEU A 700 10.20 7.65 -34.23
CA LEU A 700 9.59 6.50 -34.91
C LEU A 700 8.29 6.91 -35.63
N SER A 701 8.17 6.52 -36.91
CA SER A 701 7.01 6.77 -37.77
C SER A 701 5.94 5.67 -37.74
N ASP A 702 6.37 4.45 -37.43
CA ASP A 702 5.61 3.20 -37.51
C ASP A 702 6.39 2.09 -36.78
N LEU A 703 5.77 0.92 -36.58
CA LEU A 703 6.39 -0.25 -35.96
C LEU A 703 6.70 -1.38 -36.95
N SER A 704 6.57 -1.14 -38.27
CA SER A 704 6.74 -2.19 -39.29
C SER A 704 8.13 -2.84 -39.28
N SER A 705 9.16 -2.02 -39.05
CA SER A 705 10.56 -2.48 -38.91
C SER A 705 10.85 -3.18 -37.57
N LEU A 706 9.97 -3.01 -36.57
CA LEU A 706 10.09 -3.56 -35.23
C LEU A 706 9.28 -4.85 -35.02
N ASN A 707 8.16 -5.05 -35.71
CA ASN A 707 7.39 -6.31 -35.70
C ASN A 707 8.31 -7.53 -35.97
N GLN A 708 9.15 -7.46 -37.01
CA GLN A 708 10.13 -8.50 -37.33
C GLN A 708 11.21 -8.73 -36.23
N ALA A 709 11.41 -7.76 -35.33
CA ALA A 709 12.28 -7.89 -34.16
C ALA A 709 11.51 -8.45 -32.94
N PHE A 710 10.26 -8.04 -32.73
CA PHE A 710 9.39 -8.54 -31.66
C PHE A 710 9.21 -10.07 -31.74
N GLN A 711 9.08 -10.62 -32.95
CA GLN A 711 9.07 -12.08 -33.19
C GLN A 711 10.33 -12.82 -32.68
N THR A 712 11.45 -12.11 -32.47
CA THR A 712 12.71 -12.65 -31.91
C THR A 712 12.94 -12.31 -30.43
N LEU A 713 11.98 -11.66 -29.75
CA LEU A 713 12.08 -11.23 -28.34
C LEU A 713 11.03 -11.93 -27.45
N PRO A 714 11.10 -13.26 -27.25
CA PRO A 714 10.07 -14.03 -26.54
C PRO A 714 9.93 -13.67 -25.06
N ALA A 715 10.95 -13.04 -24.47
CA ALA A 715 10.97 -12.60 -23.08
C ALA A 715 10.33 -11.22 -22.84
N LEU A 716 10.00 -10.45 -23.90
CA LEU A 716 9.61 -9.05 -23.76
C LEU A 716 8.25 -8.92 -23.05
N ARG A 717 8.27 -8.21 -21.91
CA ARG A 717 7.13 -8.05 -20.99
C ARG A 717 6.70 -6.60 -20.84
N TRP A 718 7.61 -5.65 -21.06
CA TRP A 718 7.35 -4.21 -20.94
C TRP A 718 7.86 -3.46 -22.17
N LEU A 719 6.99 -2.65 -22.76
CA LEU A 719 7.29 -1.82 -23.94
C LEU A 719 6.71 -0.41 -23.76
N ASP A 720 7.53 0.62 -23.99
CA ASP A 720 7.09 2.01 -24.06
C ASP A 720 7.50 2.64 -25.39
N ILE A 721 6.51 3.11 -26.15
CA ILE A 721 6.62 3.76 -27.46
C ILE A 721 6.08 5.20 -27.44
N SER A 722 5.83 5.77 -26.25
CA SER A 722 5.25 7.10 -26.06
C SER A 722 6.04 8.22 -26.76
N GLY A 723 5.45 9.39 -27.03
CA GLY A 723 6.23 10.56 -27.51
C GLY A 723 6.79 10.41 -28.93
N ASN A 724 6.37 9.41 -29.70
CA ASN A 724 6.81 9.14 -31.08
C ASN A 724 5.86 9.74 -32.13
N TYR A 725 6.28 9.73 -33.40
CA TYR A 725 5.65 10.45 -34.50
C TYR A 725 4.67 9.59 -35.32
N MET A 726 4.23 8.46 -34.76
CA MET A 726 3.31 7.50 -35.37
C MET A 726 2.00 8.15 -35.82
N LYS A 727 1.54 7.79 -37.03
CA LYS A 727 0.29 8.30 -37.62
C LYS A 727 -0.93 7.41 -37.34
N THR A 728 -0.73 6.10 -37.36
CA THR A 728 -1.76 5.08 -37.20
C THR A 728 -1.25 3.96 -36.30
N VAL A 729 -2.16 3.24 -35.64
CA VAL A 729 -1.87 2.02 -34.89
C VAL A 729 -2.86 0.94 -35.32
N ASN A 730 -2.35 -0.10 -35.96
CA ASN A 730 -3.10 -1.12 -36.68
C ASN A 730 -3.00 -2.50 -35.98
N GLU A 731 -3.83 -3.46 -36.37
CA GLU A 731 -3.84 -4.83 -35.81
C GLU A 731 -2.47 -5.54 -35.86
N THR A 732 -1.61 -5.24 -36.84
CA THR A 732 -0.30 -5.88 -37.03
C THR A 732 0.87 -5.23 -36.27
N ASP A 733 0.68 -4.06 -35.63
CA ASP A 733 1.81 -3.31 -35.05
C ASP A 733 2.39 -3.96 -33.78
N PHE A 734 1.60 -4.82 -33.11
CA PHE A 734 1.98 -5.55 -31.90
C PHE A 734 2.03 -7.08 -32.10
N ASP A 735 2.16 -7.56 -33.33
CA ASP A 735 2.32 -9.00 -33.59
C ASP A 735 3.63 -9.56 -32.98
N GLY A 736 3.57 -10.83 -32.56
CA GLY A 736 4.65 -11.52 -31.87
C GLY A 736 4.77 -11.21 -30.36
N LEU A 737 4.16 -10.13 -29.86
CA LEU A 737 4.25 -9.68 -28.45
C LEU A 737 3.35 -10.49 -27.47
N ILE A 738 3.24 -11.81 -27.67
CA ILE A 738 2.37 -12.71 -26.89
C ILE A 738 2.74 -12.82 -25.39
N SER A 739 3.93 -12.36 -25.00
CA SER A 739 4.44 -12.34 -23.62
C SER A 739 4.22 -11.00 -22.91
N LEU A 740 3.71 -9.98 -23.62
CA LEU A 740 3.68 -8.60 -23.13
C LEU A 740 2.68 -8.44 -21.98
N ARG A 741 3.13 -7.80 -20.89
CA ARG A 741 2.35 -7.53 -19.68
C ARG A 741 2.14 -6.04 -19.44
N PHE A 742 3.01 -5.18 -19.97
CA PHE A 742 2.94 -3.72 -19.82
C PHE A 742 3.17 -3.05 -21.18
N LEU A 743 2.23 -2.19 -21.59
CA LEU A 743 2.34 -1.39 -22.81
C LEU A 743 2.04 0.07 -22.52
N ARG A 744 2.95 0.96 -22.88
CA ARG A 744 2.76 2.41 -22.83
C ARG A 744 2.90 3.03 -24.23
N MET A 745 1.92 3.86 -24.58
CA MET A 745 1.76 4.50 -25.88
C MET A 745 1.21 5.92 -25.70
N ALA A 746 1.75 6.69 -24.76
CA ALA A 746 1.27 8.04 -24.44
C ALA A 746 1.81 9.10 -25.42
N ASN A 747 1.18 10.27 -25.50
CA ASN A 747 1.67 11.44 -26.23
C ASN A 747 2.10 11.12 -27.68
N LEU A 748 1.17 10.70 -28.53
CA LEU A 748 1.43 10.51 -29.97
C LEU A 748 0.83 11.67 -30.77
N PRO A 749 1.54 12.81 -30.93
CA PRO A 749 0.98 14.05 -31.49
C PRO A 749 0.60 13.97 -32.98
N ASN A 750 0.97 12.89 -33.66
CA ASN A 750 0.61 12.62 -35.06
C ASN A 750 -0.46 11.54 -35.23
N CYS A 751 -0.90 10.87 -34.16
CA CYS A 751 -1.84 9.76 -34.27
C CYS A 751 -3.24 10.26 -34.64
N THR A 752 -3.77 9.79 -35.76
CA THR A 752 -5.12 10.13 -36.26
C THR A 752 -6.11 8.96 -36.17
N ARG A 753 -5.62 7.72 -36.04
CA ARG A 753 -6.41 6.49 -35.97
C ARG A 753 -5.71 5.42 -35.14
N ILE A 754 -6.42 4.86 -34.18
CA ILE A 754 -6.09 3.59 -33.50
C ILE A 754 -7.21 2.61 -33.84
N GLU A 755 -6.88 1.41 -34.28
CA GLU A 755 -7.88 0.40 -34.63
C GLU A 755 -8.42 -0.33 -33.40
N ARG A 756 -9.73 -0.61 -33.38
CA ARG A 756 -10.39 -1.31 -32.26
C ARG A 756 -9.83 -2.71 -31.96
N THR A 757 -9.17 -3.33 -32.93
CA THR A 757 -8.49 -4.64 -32.79
C THR A 757 -6.98 -4.53 -32.62
N ALA A 758 -6.39 -3.33 -32.53
CA ALA A 758 -4.94 -3.12 -32.44
C ALA A 758 -4.26 -3.93 -31.31
N PHE A 759 -4.95 -4.15 -30.20
CA PHE A 759 -4.40 -4.83 -29.01
C PHE A 759 -4.84 -6.30 -28.88
N LYS A 760 -5.51 -6.85 -29.90
CA LYS A 760 -6.08 -8.22 -29.91
C LYS A 760 -5.05 -9.33 -29.67
N SER A 761 -3.78 -9.11 -30.02
CA SER A 761 -2.68 -10.05 -29.77
C SER A 761 -2.22 -10.09 -28.29
N LEU A 762 -2.65 -9.14 -27.46
CA LEU A 762 -2.09 -8.87 -26.13
C LEU A 762 -2.94 -9.46 -24.98
N GLY A 763 -3.45 -10.69 -25.11
CA GLY A 763 -4.32 -11.32 -24.09
C GLY A 763 -3.72 -11.48 -22.68
N LYS A 764 -2.39 -11.35 -22.55
CA LYS A 764 -1.66 -11.42 -21.26
C LYS A 764 -1.35 -10.04 -20.64
N LEU A 765 -1.87 -8.95 -21.23
CA LEU A 765 -1.62 -7.59 -20.78
C LEU A 765 -2.19 -7.35 -19.37
N ARG A 766 -1.33 -6.88 -18.46
CA ARG A 766 -1.65 -6.50 -17.08
C ARG A 766 -1.63 -4.98 -16.88
N SER A 767 -1.01 -4.20 -17.78
CA SER A 767 -0.96 -2.75 -17.72
C SER A 767 -1.04 -2.14 -19.13
N LEU A 768 -1.99 -1.22 -19.32
CA LEU A 768 -2.16 -0.43 -20.54
C LEU A 768 -2.17 1.07 -20.18
N ALA A 769 -1.29 1.84 -20.83
CA ALA A 769 -1.24 3.29 -20.69
C ALA A 769 -1.26 3.97 -22.08
N ALA A 770 -2.42 4.51 -22.47
CA ALA A 770 -2.74 4.96 -23.82
C ALA A 770 -3.52 6.29 -23.80
N HIS A 771 -2.80 7.42 -23.90
CA HIS A 771 -3.37 8.75 -23.72
C HIS A 771 -2.58 9.88 -24.41
N ASP A 772 -3.13 11.10 -24.41
CA ASP A 772 -2.59 12.33 -25.03
C ASP A 772 -2.46 12.23 -26.56
N TYR A 773 -3.60 12.04 -27.23
CA TYR A 773 -3.71 11.92 -28.69
C TYR A 773 -4.43 13.15 -29.31
N PRO A 774 -3.75 14.28 -29.54
CA PRO A 774 -4.39 15.54 -29.94
C PRO A 774 -5.03 15.52 -31.34
N LYS A 775 -4.63 14.61 -32.23
CA LYS A 775 -5.22 14.47 -33.58
C LYS A 775 -6.19 13.30 -33.73
N LEU A 776 -6.44 12.55 -32.65
CA LEU A 776 -7.37 11.42 -32.64
C LEU A 776 -8.78 11.92 -32.29
N GLY A 777 -9.71 11.83 -33.24
CA GLY A 777 -11.07 12.35 -33.07
C GLY A 777 -12.02 11.45 -32.25
N TYR A 778 -11.73 10.15 -32.22
CA TYR A 778 -12.53 9.09 -31.58
C TYR A 778 -11.59 7.94 -31.14
N PHE A 779 -11.92 7.25 -30.05
CA PHE A 779 -11.09 6.18 -29.49
C PHE A 779 -11.99 5.07 -28.89
N ASP A 780 -11.95 3.87 -29.46
CA ASP A 780 -12.84 2.75 -29.12
C ASP A 780 -12.37 2.00 -27.85
N VAL A 781 -12.54 2.63 -26.69
CA VAL A 781 -12.17 2.07 -25.38
C VAL A 781 -12.83 0.70 -25.14
N GLN A 782 -14.10 0.55 -25.50
CA GLN A 782 -14.84 -0.71 -25.33
C GLN A 782 -14.26 -1.83 -26.22
N GLY A 783 -13.99 -1.52 -27.49
CA GLY A 783 -13.39 -2.47 -28.44
C GLY A 783 -11.98 -2.90 -28.03
N ILE A 784 -11.18 -1.96 -27.51
CA ILE A 784 -9.79 -2.18 -27.09
C ILE A 784 -9.69 -3.05 -25.84
N LEU A 785 -10.50 -2.77 -24.81
CA LEU A 785 -10.46 -3.53 -23.55
C LEU A 785 -11.09 -4.93 -23.67
N LYS A 786 -11.82 -5.20 -24.75
CA LYS A 786 -12.54 -6.46 -24.96
C LYS A 786 -11.59 -7.67 -25.02
N GLY A 787 -11.57 -8.44 -23.92
CA GLY A 787 -10.75 -9.64 -23.77
C GLY A 787 -9.56 -9.48 -22.83
N MET A 788 -9.33 -8.28 -22.28
CA MET A 788 -8.24 -8.02 -21.33
C MET A 788 -8.60 -8.40 -19.88
N SER A 789 -9.06 -9.64 -19.64
CA SER A 789 -9.42 -10.13 -18.29
C SER A 789 -8.25 -10.06 -17.29
N ASN A 790 -7.02 -10.09 -17.81
CA ASN A 790 -5.76 -10.00 -17.07
C ASN A 790 -5.38 -8.58 -16.59
N LEU A 791 -6.12 -7.53 -16.94
CA LEU A 791 -5.70 -6.15 -16.71
C LEU A 791 -5.72 -5.75 -15.23
N GLU A 792 -4.57 -5.28 -14.72
CA GLU A 792 -4.34 -4.79 -13.35
C GLU A 792 -4.23 -3.25 -13.27
N MET A 793 -3.78 -2.60 -14.34
CA MET A 793 -3.59 -1.15 -14.45
C MET A 793 -4.10 -0.62 -15.81
N LEU A 794 -4.84 0.48 -15.78
CA LEU A 794 -5.35 1.17 -16.96
C LEU A 794 -5.16 2.69 -16.81
N ASP A 795 -4.40 3.32 -17.70
CA ASP A 795 -4.32 4.79 -17.83
C ASP A 795 -4.73 5.18 -19.26
N ILE A 796 -5.96 5.69 -19.45
CA ILE A 796 -6.55 5.82 -20.79
C ILE A 796 -7.25 7.16 -21.02
N GLU A 797 -7.09 7.70 -22.23
CA GLU A 797 -7.83 8.87 -22.68
C GLU A 797 -9.26 8.51 -23.14
N ILE A 798 -10.22 9.34 -22.78
CA ILE A 798 -11.63 9.26 -23.13
C ILE A 798 -11.95 10.43 -24.06
N LYS A 799 -12.44 10.14 -25.28
CA LYS A 799 -12.83 11.16 -26.27
C LYS A 799 -14.31 11.55 -26.21
N ASP A 800 -15.05 10.95 -25.28
CA ASP A 800 -16.47 11.18 -25.00
C ASP A 800 -16.68 12.10 -23.79
N SER A 801 -17.92 12.58 -23.60
CA SER A 801 -18.25 13.51 -22.51
C SER A 801 -18.45 12.85 -21.14
N SER A 802 -18.74 11.55 -21.11
CA SER A 802 -18.95 10.77 -19.89
C SER A 802 -18.52 9.32 -20.06
N VAL A 803 -18.10 8.66 -18.95
CA VAL A 803 -17.79 7.22 -18.95
C VAL A 803 -19.00 6.42 -18.47
N SER A 804 -19.45 5.48 -19.31
CA SER A 804 -20.55 4.56 -19.03
C SER A 804 -20.07 3.21 -18.45
N ASN A 805 -21.02 2.41 -17.94
CA ASN A 805 -20.81 1.01 -17.54
C ASN A 805 -20.41 0.09 -18.71
N GLU A 806 -20.73 0.48 -19.94
CA GLU A 806 -20.47 -0.31 -21.15
C GLU A 806 -19.06 -0.05 -21.69
N GLN A 807 -18.52 1.15 -21.45
CA GLN A 807 -17.14 1.52 -21.79
C GLN A 807 -16.15 1.03 -20.74
N LEU A 808 -16.45 1.24 -19.44
CA LEU A 808 -15.59 0.78 -18.36
C LEU A 808 -16.38 0.37 -17.11
N SER A 809 -16.16 -0.89 -16.72
CA SER A 809 -16.61 -1.49 -15.46
C SER A 809 -15.47 -2.34 -14.91
N ILE A 810 -15.16 -2.21 -13.62
CA ILE A 810 -14.16 -3.06 -12.96
C ILE A 810 -14.68 -4.51 -12.82
N ARG A 811 -16.00 -4.76 -12.86
CA ARG A 811 -16.58 -6.12 -12.80
C ARG A 811 -16.30 -6.96 -14.05
N THR A 812 -15.94 -6.35 -15.19
CA THR A 812 -15.44 -7.08 -16.38
C THR A 812 -13.93 -7.24 -16.40
N HIS A 813 -13.21 -6.61 -15.47
CA HIS A 813 -11.75 -6.62 -15.36
C HIS A 813 -11.36 -6.71 -13.86
N PRO A 814 -11.75 -7.79 -13.14
CA PRO A 814 -11.71 -7.85 -11.67
C PRO A 814 -10.31 -7.83 -11.06
N ARG A 815 -9.27 -7.87 -11.91
CA ARG A 815 -7.86 -7.76 -11.52
C ARG A 815 -7.40 -6.28 -11.43
N LEU A 816 -8.20 -5.31 -11.90
CA LEU A 816 -7.87 -3.87 -11.87
C LEU A 816 -7.68 -3.33 -10.45
N LYS A 817 -6.50 -2.76 -10.20
CA LYS A 817 -6.10 -2.02 -8.98
C LYS A 817 -5.81 -0.54 -9.25
N GLU A 818 -5.52 -0.18 -10.50
CA GLU A 818 -5.26 1.20 -10.91
C GLU A 818 -6.06 1.57 -12.16
N VAL A 819 -6.82 2.67 -12.08
CA VAL A 819 -7.67 3.20 -13.15
C VAL A 819 -7.51 4.71 -13.23
N ILE A 820 -6.80 5.20 -14.23
CA ILE A 820 -6.63 6.61 -14.54
C ILE A 820 -7.40 6.92 -15.82
N LEU A 821 -8.23 7.96 -15.76
CA LEU A 821 -9.04 8.45 -16.87
C LEU A 821 -8.57 9.86 -17.24
N ARG A 822 -8.41 10.09 -18.55
CA ARG A 822 -7.96 11.36 -19.13
C ARG A 822 -8.91 11.86 -20.21
N GLY A 823 -8.76 13.10 -20.63
CA GLY A 823 -9.40 13.65 -21.82
C GLY A 823 -10.12 14.96 -21.54
N ASP A 824 -9.82 15.97 -22.35
CA ASP A 824 -10.38 17.32 -22.27
C ASP A 824 -11.91 17.36 -22.37
N ARG A 825 -12.51 16.41 -23.08
CA ARG A 825 -13.96 16.28 -23.26
C ARG A 825 -14.68 15.66 -22.06
N LEU A 826 -13.99 14.87 -21.24
CA LEU A 826 -14.60 14.13 -20.13
C LEU A 826 -15.06 15.10 -19.02
N ARG A 827 -16.36 15.08 -18.72
CA ARG A 827 -17.03 15.97 -17.75
C ARG A 827 -17.69 15.24 -16.59
N SER A 828 -18.20 14.03 -16.79
CA SER A 828 -18.89 13.28 -15.74
C SER A 828 -18.56 11.79 -15.76
N ILE A 829 -18.56 11.17 -14.57
CA ILE A 829 -18.29 9.76 -14.39
C ILE A 829 -19.37 9.19 -13.49
N LEU A 830 -20.04 8.16 -13.97
CA LEU A 830 -21.06 7.47 -13.22
C LEU A 830 -20.39 6.61 -12.14
N SER A 831 -20.88 6.64 -10.89
CA SER A 831 -20.37 5.81 -9.78
C SER A 831 -20.23 4.33 -10.16
N SER A 832 -21.21 3.89 -10.94
CA SER A 832 -21.17 2.86 -11.98
C SER A 832 -19.83 2.19 -12.36
N SER A 833 -18.77 2.95 -12.62
CA SER A 833 -17.53 2.37 -13.19
C SER A 833 -16.59 1.74 -12.15
N LEU A 834 -16.60 2.23 -10.90
CA LEU A 834 -15.69 1.79 -9.83
C LEU A 834 -16.16 0.54 -9.10
N VAL A 835 -16.43 -0.53 -9.85
CA VAL A 835 -17.47 -1.48 -9.47
C VAL A 835 -17.01 -2.91 -9.43
N GLY A 836 -17.22 -3.57 -8.29
CA GLY A 836 -16.63 -4.89 -8.04
C GLY A 836 -15.11 -4.84 -7.88
N VAL A 837 -14.56 -3.68 -7.46
CA VAL A 837 -13.15 -3.54 -7.07
C VAL A 837 -12.88 -4.39 -5.82
N ARG A 838 -11.75 -5.11 -5.76
CA ARG A 838 -11.51 -6.17 -4.74
C ARG A 838 -10.22 -6.06 -3.88
N GLY A 839 -9.40 -5.03 -4.06
CA GLY A 839 -8.09 -4.89 -3.40
C GLY A 839 -8.06 -3.96 -2.18
N HIS A 840 -7.03 -4.07 -1.34
CA HIS A 840 -6.74 -3.07 -0.27
C HIS A 840 -6.40 -1.67 -0.78
N LYS A 841 -6.07 -1.55 -2.06
CA LYS A 841 -5.65 -0.31 -2.67
C LYS A 841 -6.32 -0.16 -4.02
N LEU A 842 -6.89 1.02 -4.23
CA LEU A 842 -7.36 1.50 -5.51
C LEU A 842 -6.63 2.80 -5.78
N VAL A 843 -5.88 2.85 -6.89
CA VAL A 843 -5.42 4.11 -7.46
C VAL A 843 -6.46 4.54 -8.48
N PHE A 844 -7.08 5.70 -8.27
CA PHE A 844 -8.05 6.27 -9.21
C PHE A 844 -7.62 7.67 -9.65
N GLY A 845 -7.49 7.91 -10.96
CA GLY A 845 -7.02 9.19 -11.49
C GLY A 845 -8.02 9.88 -12.41
N LEU A 846 -8.16 11.19 -12.26
CA LEU A 846 -8.89 12.08 -13.17
C LEU A 846 -7.91 13.15 -13.67
N LYS A 847 -7.16 12.82 -14.74
CA LYS A 847 -6.02 13.63 -15.18
C LYS A 847 -6.32 14.40 -16.45
N ASN A 848 -6.00 15.70 -16.48
CA ASN A 848 -6.24 16.56 -17.65
C ASN A 848 -7.70 16.48 -18.17
N THR A 849 -8.69 16.48 -17.27
CA THR A 849 -10.12 16.36 -17.63
C THR A 849 -10.89 17.68 -17.47
N SER A 850 -12.07 17.77 -18.09
CA SER A 850 -13.05 18.84 -17.80
C SER A 850 -14.05 18.43 -16.70
N VAL A 851 -13.70 17.49 -15.82
CA VAL A 851 -14.45 17.23 -14.59
C VAL A 851 -14.17 18.37 -13.61
N ASP A 852 -15.24 19.00 -13.13
CA ASP A 852 -15.22 20.15 -12.21
C ASP A 852 -15.64 19.77 -10.77
N SER A 853 -16.29 18.62 -10.61
CA SER A 853 -16.91 18.15 -9.38
C SER A 853 -16.92 16.62 -9.31
N ILE A 854 -16.63 16.06 -8.12
CA ILE A 854 -16.72 14.60 -7.88
C ILE A 854 -17.95 14.33 -6.98
N PRO A 855 -18.92 13.51 -7.41
CA PRO A 855 -20.03 13.13 -6.55
C PRO A 855 -19.53 12.20 -5.43
N ALA A 856 -19.92 12.45 -4.18
CA ALA A 856 -19.56 11.59 -3.04
C ALA A 856 -19.93 10.11 -3.26
N ALA A 857 -21.00 9.85 -4.03
CA ALA A 857 -21.45 8.52 -4.40
C ALA A 857 -20.50 7.75 -5.35
N LEU A 858 -19.49 8.38 -5.96
CA LEU A 858 -18.50 7.72 -6.82
C LEU A 858 -17.75 6.59 -6.09
N PHE A 859 -17.46 6.79 -4.79
CA PHE A 859 -16.70 5.83 -3.98
C PHE A 859 -17.56 5.01 -3.01
N PHE A 860 -18.89 5.15 -2.97
CA PHE A 860 -19.74 4.17 -2.26
C PHE A 860 -19.58 2.73 -2.81
N PRO A 861 -19.30 2.52 -4.13
CA PRO A 861 -18.81 1.26 -4.70
C PRO A 861 -17.54 0.64 -4.08
N VAL A 862 -16.76 1.42 -3.34
CA VAL A 862 -15.51 1.02 -2.71
C VAL A 862 -15.75 0.94 -1.20
N PRO A 863 -15.71 -0.25 -0.57
CA PRO A 863 -15.62 -0.40 0.88
C PRO A 863 -14.61 0.56 1.52
N ARG A 864 -14.90 0.98 2.75
CA ARG A 864 -14.24 2.10 3.45
C ARG A 864 -12.77 1.91 3.78
N SER A 865 -12.30 0.72 3.49
CA SER A 865 -11.12 0.06 3.94
C SER A 865 -9.99 0.12 2.93
N THR A 866 -10.34 0.20 1.64
CA THR A 866 -9.38 0.49 0.59
C THR A 866 -8.64 1.79 0.89
N GLN A 867 -7.32 1.70 0.96
CA GLN A 867 -6.41 2.83 0.84
C GLN A 867 -6.64 3.46 -0.54
N LEU A 868 -7.36 4.58 -0.56
CA LEU A 868 -7.73 5.27 -1.78
C LEU A 868 -6.65 6.30 -2.14
N GLU A 869 -5.99 6.09 -3.27
CA GLU A 869 -5.07 7.05 -3.86
C GLU A 869 -5.76 7.72 -5.05
N LEU A 870 -6.14 8.99 -4.86
CA LEU A 870 -6.91 9.78 -5.82
C LEU A 870 -6.00 10.79 -6.51
N ASP A 871 -5.83 10.73 -7.84
CA ASP A 871 -4.94 11.63 -8.57
C ASP A 871 -5.71 12.52 -9.56
N ILE A 872 -6.06 13.73 -9.13
CA ILE A 872 -6.87 14.70 -9.88
C ILE A 872 -6.03 15.74 -10.65
N SER A 873 -4.77 15.42 -10.98
CA SER A 873 -3.82 16.35 -11.60
C SER A 873 -4.31 16.95 -12.92
N GLY A 874 -4.35 18.28 -13.02
CA GLY A 874 -4.57 19.02 -14.28
C GLY A 874 -6.03 19.11 -14.74
N SER A 875 -6.99 18.73 -13.90
CA SER A 875 -8.43 18.82 -14.20
C SER A 875 -9.00 20.22 -13.90
N LYS A 876 -10.34 20.36 -13.83
CA LYS A 876 -11.03 21.65 -13.68
C LYS A 876 -11.72 21.85 -12.33
N PHE A 877 -11.25 21.17 -11.29
CA PHE A 877 -11.82 21.30 -9.94
C PHE A 877 -11.64 22.71 -9.40
N ALA A 878 -12.74 23.47 -9.30
CA ALA A 878 -12.76 24.79 -8.65
C ALA A 878 -12.96 24.67 -7.14
N THR A 879 -13.72 23.67 -6.68
CA THR A 879 -13.94 23.36 -5.26
C THR A 879 -14.02 21.84 -5.07
N LEU A 880 -13.81 21.36 -3.85
CA LEU A 880 -14.19 20.00 -3.44
C LEU A 880 -15.31 20.11 -2.41
N SER A 881 -16.43 19.42 -2.66
CA SER A 881 -17.61 19.56 -1.80
C SER A 881 -17.38 18.98 -0.41
N SER A 882 -18.00 19.59 0.60
CA SER A 882 -17.95 19.11 1.99
C SER A 882 -18.46 17.67 2.13
N GLN A 883 -19.48 17.30 1.35
CA GLN A 883 -20.00 15.93 1.25
C GLN A 883 -18.96 14.95 0.70
N PHE A 884 -18.19 15.35 -0.32
CA PHE A 884 -17.12 14.53 -0.88
C PHE A 884 -15.99 14.33 0.12
N LEU A 885 -15.52 15.41 0.75
CA LEU A 885 -14.46 15.34 1.77
C LEU A 885 -14.89 14.53 3.00
N SER A 886 -16.16 14.63 3.44
CA SER A 886 -16.68 13.80 4.53
C SER A 886 -16.84 12.32 4.13
N ALA A 887 -17.19 12.02 2.88
CA ALA A 887 -17.25 10.66 2.36
C ALA A 887 -15.86 10.05 2.07
N LEU A 888 -14.80 10.87 2.17
CA LEU A 888 -13.42 10.44 2.32
C LEU A 888 -13.06 10.28 3.81
N ASP A 889 -13.31 11.27 4.68
CA ASP A 889 -13.02 11.23 6.13
C ASP A 889 -13.65 10.03 6.87
N GLU A 890 -14.77 9.47 6.37
CA GLU A 890 -15.37 8.21 6.82
C GLU A 890 -14.55 6.93 6.51
N ARG A 891 -13.43 7.04 5.79
CA ARG A 891 -12.59 5.90 5.35
C ARG A 891 -11.33 5.80 6.20
N THR A 892 -10.57 4.73 5.99
CA THR A 892 -9.24 4.54 6.63
C THR A 892 -8.40 5.82 6.54
N SER A 893 -7.72 6.21 7.63
CA SER A 893 -6.94 7.46 7.76
C SER A 893 -5.80 7.66 6.74
N PHE A 894 -5.54 6.68 5.88
CA PHE A 894 -4.57 6.73 4.79
C PHE A 894 -5.24 6.99 3.43
N ILE A 895 -5.67 8.24 3.21
CA ILE A 895 -6.21 8.73 1.93
C ILE A 895 -5.21 9.69 1.31
N LYS A 896 -4.81 9.45 0.06
CA LYS A 896 -3.82 10.28 -0.62
C LYS A 896 -4.43 10.96 -1.84
N ILE A 897 -4.71 12.25 -1.74
CA ILE A 897 -5.13 13.06 -2.91
C ILE A 897 -3.89 13.72 -3.53
N LYS A 898 -3.55 13.30 -4.75
CA LYS A 898 -2.52 13.90 -5.59
C LYS A 898 -3.13 14.93 -6.55
N GLY A 899 -2.33 15.92 -6.92
CA GLY A 899 -2.64 16.81 -8.05
C GLY A 899 -3.52 18.02 -7.73
N LEU A 900 -3.94 18.23 -6.48
CA LEU A 900 -4.75 19.38 -6.06
C LEU A 900 -4.14 20.72 -6.51
N ARG A 901 -2.82 20.90 -6.36
CA ARG A 901 -2.08 22.10 -6.83
C ARG A 901 -2.15 22.40 -8.34
N TYR A 902 -2.65 21.47 -9.15
CA TYR A 902 -2.80 21.62 -10.60
C TYR A 902 -4.25 21.89 -11.05
N ASN A 903 -5.11 22.34 -10.12
CA ASN A 903 -6.52 22.66 -10.37
C ASN A 903 -6.82 24.14 -10.06
N PRO A 904 -7.80 24.76 -10.72
CA PRO A 904 -8.11 26.19 -10.58
C PRO A 904 -8.95 26.48 -9.31
N ILE A 905 -8.40 26.18 -8.13
CA ILE A 905 -9.13 26.21 -6.86
C ILE A 905 -9.59 27.64 -6.49
N ASN A 906 -10.88 27.78 -6.19
CA ASN A 906 -11.51 29.01 -5.71
C ASN A 906 -11.49 29.05 -4.17
N CYS A 907 -10.66 29.91 -3.61
CA CYS A 907 -10.48 30.12 -2.18
C CYS A 907 -11.54 31.07 -1.58
N ASN A 908 -12.81 30.83 -1.91
CA ASN A 908 -13.95 31.45 -1.23
C ASN A 908 -14.33 30.62 0.02
N CYS A 909 -15.51 30.88 0.58
CA CYS A 909 -16.05 30.12 1.71
C CYS A 909 -16.20 28.60 1.47
N ASP A 910 -16.40 28.12 0.24
CA ASP A 910 -16.53 26.68 -0.05
C ASP A 910 -15.21 25.94 0.22
N ALA A 911 -14.07 26.61 0.00
CA ALA A 911 -12.75 26.06 0.28
C ALA A 911 -12.46 25.88 1.79
N ARG A 912 -13.29 26.40 2.72
CA ARG A 912 -13.09 26.23 4.17
C ARG A 912 -12.98 24.76 4.58
N GLN A 913 -13.76 23.86 3.98
CA GLN A 913 -13.68 22.43 4.33
C GLN A 913 -12.42 21.77 3.77
N LEU A 914 -11.98 22.15 2.57
CA LEU A 914 -10.71 21.69 1.98
C LEU A 914 -9.50 22.20 2.78
N TRP A 915 -9.54 23.45 3.24
CA TRP A 915 -8.53 24.04 4.14
C TRP A 915 -8.41 23.27 5.45
N LYS A 916 -9.54 22.91 6.08
CA LYS A 916 -9.54 22.09 7.31
C LYS A 916 -8.98 20.69 7.06
N TRP A 917 -9.39 20.05 5.96
CA TRP A 917 -8.93 18.72 5.60
C TRP A 917 -7.43 18.66 5.29
N LEU A 918 -6.90 19.64 4.54
CA LEU A 918 -5.45 19.72 4.27
C LEU A 918 -4.63 19.88 5.57
N LYS A 919 -5.09 20.71 6.52
CA LYS A 919 -4.40 20.88 7.81
C LYS A 919 -4.40 19.64 8.71
N THR A 920 -5.34 18.70 8.51
CA THR A 920 -5.37 17.43 9.25
C THR A 920 -4.53 16.31 8.64
N THR A 921 -4.03 16.47 7.40
CA THR A 921 -3.42 15.39 6.60
C THR A 921 -1.93 15.69 6.30
N SER A 922 -1.19 15.95 7.37
CA SER A 922 0.17 16.50 7.41
C SER A 922 1.28 15.70 6.69
N ASP A 923 2.42 16.30 6.35
CA ASP A 923 2.56 17.60 5.64
C ASP A 923 3.75 17.59 4.64
N ASP A 924 4.30 16.39 4.35
CA ASP A 924 5.53 16.20 3.55
C ASP A 924 5.28 15.96 2.05
N ASP A 925 4.02 16.00 1.59
CA ASP A 925 3.73 15.87 0.15
C ASP A 925 3.58 17.25 -0.52
N PRO A 926 4.53 17.68 -1.37
CA PRO A 926 4.47 19.00 -2.00
C PRO A 926 3.30 19.16 -2.99
N SER A 927 2.48 18.13 -3.25
CA SER A 927 1.20 18.29 -3.95
C SER A 927 0.09 18.93 -3.13
N ASN A 928 0.24 19.04 -1.79
CA ASN A 928 -0.66 19.77 -0.88
C ASN A 928 -0.53 21.30 -0.96
N LEU A 929 0.49 21.83 -1.65
CA LEU A 929 0.69 23.28 -1.87
C LEU A 929 -0.33 23.82 -2.89
N VAL A 930 -1.59 23.91 -2.48
CA VAL A 930 -2.71 24.41 -3.30
C VAL A 930 -2.63 25.93 -3.43
N LEU A 931 -2.47 26.40 -4.66
CA LEU A 931 -2.56 27.82 -5.01
C LEU A 931 -4.01 28.22 -5.32
N CYS A 932 -4.42 29.36 -4.78
CA CYS A 932 -5.71 29.97 -5.08
C CYS A 932 -5.70 30.57 -6.50
N SER A 933 -6.71 30.22 -7.31
CA SER A 933 -6.95 30.82 -8.63
C SER A 933 -8.00 31.95 -8.58
N ALA A 934 -8.82 31.97 -7.53
CA ALA A 934 -9.87 32.95 -7.25
C ALA A 934 -10.15 32.98 -5.74
N PRO A 935 -10.87 33.98 -5.20
CA PRO A 935 -11.16 35.28 -5.81
C PRO A 935 -9.85 36.08 -6.06
N SER A 936 -9.92 37.15 -6.86
CA SER A 936 -8.74 37.86 -7.37
C SER A 936 -7.84 38.46 -6.27
N ASN A 937 -8.41 38.84 -5.13
CA ASN A 937 -7.69 39.33 -3.95
C ASN A 937 -6.94 38.24 -3.17
N LEU A 938 -7.14 36.96 -3.50
CA LEU A 938 -6.43 35.81 -2.94
C LEU A 938 -5.63 35.03 -4.01
N ALA A 939 -5.75 35.39 -5.29
CA ALA A 939 -5.08 34.68 -6.38
C ALA A 939 -3.56 34.62 -6.19
N GLY A 940 -2.96 33.44 -6.40
CA GLY A 940 -1.54 33.16 -6.12
C GLY A 940 -1.20 32.88 -4.65
N SER A 941 -2.14 33.07 -3.71
CA SER A 941 -1.93 32.68 -2.30
C SER A 941 -1.94 31.16 -2.13
N ILE A 942 -1.16 30.64 -1.18
CA ILE A 942 -1.20 29.23 -0.79
C ILE A 942 -2.34 29.04 0.22
N LEU A 943 -3.32 28.18 -0.10
CA LEU A 943 -4.55 28.00 0.69
C LEU A 943 -4.27 27.73 2.17
N ILE A 944 -3.37 26.80 2.49
CA ILE A 944 -3.08 26.38 3.88
C ILE A 944 -2.55 27.53 4.78
N ASN A 945 -1.89 28.52 4.17
CA ASN A 945 -1.33 29.68 4.86
C ASN A 945 -2.36 30.79 5.14
N LEU A 946 -3.54 30.75 4.49
CA LEU A 946 -4.61 31.71 4.75
C LEU A 946 -5.25 31.46 6.12
N ALA A 947 -5.64 32.54 6.80
CA ALA A 947 -6.48 32.47 7.98
C ALA A 947 -7.95 32.21 7.58
N GLU A 948 -8.68 31.39 8.34
CA GLU A 948 -10.04 30.92 7.96
C GLU A 948 -11.02 32.08 7.65
N HIS A 949 -10.90 33.21 8.36
CA HIS A 949 -11.74 34.39 8.16
C HIS A 949 -11.54 35.10 6.80
N ARG A 950 -10.45 34.83 6.06
CA ARG A 950 -10.23 35.38 4.71
C ARG A 950 -11.03 34.63 3.64
N LEU A 951 -11.45 33.40 3.92
CA LEU A 951 -12.28 32.57 3.04
C LEU A 951 -13.77 32.96 3.20
N SER A 952 -14.23 34.09 2.66
CA SER A 952 -15.65 34.48 2.73
C SER A 952 -16.47 34.16 1.48
N CYS A 953 -17.80 34.22 1.61
CA CYS A 953 -18.74 34.18 0.48
C CYS A 953 -19.04 35.60 -0.06
N ASP A 954 -18.77 36.64 0.73
CA ASP A 954 -19.32 37.99 0.51
C ASP A 954 -18.62 38.73 -0.63
N ILE A 955 -19.18 38.59 -1.84
CA ILE A 955 -18.79 39.38 -3.01
C ILE A 955 -19.78 40.55 -3.13
N THR A 956 -19.60 41.57 -2.30
CA THR A 956 -20.35 42.84 -2.39
C THR A 956 -19.42 44.04 -2.24
N SER A 957 -19.56 44.97 -3.19
CA SER A 957 -19.12 46.38 -3.16
C SER A 957 -17.69 46.70 -2.71
N GLY A 958 -16.90 47.29 -3.62
CA GLY A 958 -15.81 48.16 -3.21
C GLY A 958 -16.35 49.40 -2.49
N GLY A 959 -15.71 49.75 -1.37
CA GLY A 959 -15.99 50.93 -0.55
C GLY A 959 -14.74 51.26 0.27
N SER A 960 -14.51 52.56 0.52
CA SER A 960 -13.37 53.11 1.26
C SER A 960 -13.64 53.19 2.77
N VAL A 961 -12.80 53.93 3.50
CA VAL A 961 -12.71 53.98 4.97
C VAL A 961 -11.93 52.74 5.47
N ASP A 962 -10.63 52.82 5.77
CA ASP A 962 -9.94 53.63 6.82
C ASP A 962 -10.37 53.15 8.23
N GLU A 963 -9.58 53.18 9.30
CA GLU A 963 -8.37 53.95 9.63
C GLU A 963 -7.64 53.28 10.83
N PHE A 964 -6.35 53.57 11.08
CA PHE A 964 -5.58 53.36 12.34
C PHE A 964 -5.44 51.93 12.94
N ASP A 965 -4.40 51.56 13.70
CA ASP A 965 -3.04 52.11 13.94
C ASP A 965 -2.05 50.99 13.56
N ASP A 966 -0.89 51.21 12.90
CA ASP A 966 0.27 52.04 13.26
C ASP A 966 1.01 51.58 14.54
N ASP A 967 2.20 51.02 14.37
CA ASP A 967 3.40 51.75 14.83
C ASP A 967 4.61 51.41 13.94
N THR A 968 5.51 52.37 13.82
CA THR A 968 6.70 52.35 12.96
C THR A 968 7.93 51.89 13.75
N THR A 969 8.99 51.34 13.15
CA THR A 969 10.09 52.08 12.50
C THR A 969 11.05 51.06 11.86
N ALA A 970 11.49 51.24 10.60
CA ALA A 970 12.69 51.99 10.18
C ALA A 970 14.02 51.51 10.80
N SER A 971 15.17 51.41 10.10
CA SER A 971 15.51 51.39 8.66
C SER A 971 16.92 50.75 8.53
N ASN A 972 17.71 50.71 7.43
CA ASN A 972 17.72 51.38 6.13
C ASN A 972 18.62 50.59 5.14
N HIS A 973 18.56 50.87 3.82
CA HIS A 973 19.74 51.29 3.04
C HIS A 973 19.40 51.69 1.59
N ALA A 974 19.46 53.00 1.36
CA ALA A 974 19.48 53.74 0.09
C ALA A 974 20.14 53.03 -1.14
N SER A 975 19.45 52.96 -2.29
CA SER A 975 19.65 53.84 -3.48
C SER A 975 20.67 53.31 -4.53
N SER A 976 20.86 53.84 -5.76
CA SER A 976 20.39 55.07 -6.43
C SER A 976 20.51 55.02 -7.98
N LEU A 977 19.86 55.95 -8.70
CA LEU A 977 20.17 56.51 -10.06
C LEU A 977 20.17 55.54 -11.29
N LEU A 978 19.40 55.79 -12.37
CA LEU A 978 19.47 56.84 -13.42
C LEU A 978 20.79 56.80 -14.26
N SER A 979 20.86 56.92 -15.61
CA SER A 979 19.98 56.74 -16.79
C SER A 979 20.50 57.66 -17.93
N SER A 980 20.73 57.17 -19.16
CA SER A 980 20.63 57.98 -20.41
C SER A 980 20.96 57.20 -21.70
N SER A 981 20.04 57.22 -22.68
CA SER A 981 20.20 57.44 -24.16
C SER A 981 21.47 56.97 -24.93
N SER A 982 21.48 56.67 -26.26
CA SER A 982 20.74 57.35 -27.35
C SER A 982 20.91 56.70 -28.76
N PHE A 983 19.96 56.94 -29.70
CA PHE A 983 20.03 56.85 -31.20
C PHE A 983 20.46 55.51 -31.88
N SER A 984 20.02 55.13 -33.10
CA SER A 984 18.79 55.44 -33.90
C SER A 984 18.70 54.61 -35.20
N SER A 985 17.49 54.57 -35.80
CA SER A 985 17.17 54.38 -37.26
C SER A 985 17.58 53.07 -37.96
N ASP A 986 16.84 52.54 -38.95
CA ASP A 986 15.74 53.12 -39.73
C ASP A 986 14.60 52.13 -40.12
N SER A 987 13.58 52.64 -40.82
CA SER A 987 12.23 52.05 -41.07
C SER A 987 12.03 51.71 -42.57
N PRO A 988 10.82 51.33 -43.10
CA PRO A 988 9.51 51.00 -42.49
C PRO A 988 9.06 49.56 -42.86
N SER A 989 7.81 49.06 -42.83
CA SER A 989 6.42 49.57 -42.66
C SER A 989 5.50 48.40 -42.17
N SER A 990 4.17 48.46 -41.97
CA SER A 990 3.11 49.46 -42.23
C SER A 990 1.88 49.29 -41.31
N HIS A 991 0.90 50.20 -41.42
CA HIS A 991 -0.54 50.07 -41.13
C HIS A 991 -1.06 49.26 -39.91
N SER A 992 -1.12 49.94 -38.76
CA SER A 992 -2.35 50.32 -38.01
C SER A 992 -3.72 49.72 -38.43
N TYR A 993 -4.70 49.46 -37.54
CA TYR A 993 -5.14 50.30 -36.40
C TYR A 993 -5.66 49.51 -35.17
N SER A 994 -5.95 50.25 -34.08
CA SER A 994 -6.24 49.78 -32.73
C SER A 994 -7.74 49.58 -32.39
N SER A 995 -7.99 48.96 -31.25
CA SER A 995 -9.29 48.86 -30.59
C SER A 995 -9.81 50.19 -30.03
N SER A 996 -11.12 50.28 -29.77
CA SER A 996 -11.74 51.24 -28.85
C SER A 996 -13.07 50.70 -28.28
N THR A 997 -13.52 51.28 -27.17
CA THR A 997 -14.73 50.91 -26.40
C THR A 997 -15.85 51.95 -26.56
N VAL A 998 -17.11 51.60 -26.22
CA VAL A 998 -18.14 52.49 -25.60
C VAL A 998 -19.40 51.65 -25.20
N ARG A 999 -20.38 52.24 -24.50
CA ARG A 999 -21.42 51.61 -23.65
C ARG A 999 -22.84 51.58 -24.23
N SER A 1000 -23.69 50.67 -23.68
CA SER A 1000 -25.16 50.81 -23.44
C SER A 1000 -26.10 50.77 -24.66
N THR A 1001 -27.43 50.49 -24.60
CA THR A 1001 -28.47 50.36 -23.52
C THR A 1001 -29.53 49.26 -23.83
N PHE A 1002 -30.26 48.78 -22.80
CA PHE A 1002 -31.64 48.21 -22.75
C PHE A 1002 -32.35 47.62 -24.00
N SER A 1003 -32.89 46.39 -23.90
CA SER A 1003 -34.33 46.07 -23.65
C SER A 1003 -34.68 44.58 -23.91
N GLU A 1004 -35.74 44.04 -23.26
CA GLU A 1004 -36.37 42.74 -23.64
C GLU A 1004 -37.20 42.86 -24.94
N PRO A 1005 -37.56 41.74 -25.60
CA PRO A 1005 -38.92 41.19 -25.37
C PRO A 1005 -39.02 39.63 -25.34
N GLU A 1006 -40.23 39.14 -25.06
CA GLU A 1006 -40.60 37.73 -24.88
C GLU A 1006 -40.76 36.87 -26.17
N ILE A 1007 -41.01 35.57 -25.92
CA ILE A 1007 -42.09 34.75 -26.53
C ILE A 1007 -41.77 33.75 -27.68
N ILE A 1008 -42.22 32.50 -27.44
CA ILE A 1008 -42.59 31.38 -28.36
C ILE A 1008 -41.60 30.94 -29.47
N TRP A 1009 -41.34 29.62 -29.50
CA TRP A 1009 -41.19 28.86 -30.74
C TRP A 1009 -42.07 27.61 -30.75
N THR A 1010 -42.89 27.46 -31.80
CA THR A 1010 -43.83 26.35 -32.03
C THR A 1010 -43.27 25.32 -33.03
N VAL A 1011 -43.96 24.18 -33.11
CA VAL A 1011 -43.56 22.95 -33.82
C VAL A 1011 -43.85 23.01 -35.33
N ALA A 1012 -43.01 22.35 -36.16
CA ALA A 1012 -43.32 21.55 -37.39
C ALA A 1012 -42.19 21.63 -38.46
N PRO A 1013 -42.16 20.75 -39.49
CA PRO A 1013 -42.47 19.31 -39.52
C PRO A 1013 -41.36 18.47 -40.21
N PRO A 1014 -41.37 17.12 -40.11
CA PRO A 1014 -40.56 16.26 -40.96
C PRO A 1014 -41.20 16.05 -42.35
N VAL A 1015 -40.40 16.00 -43.42
CA VAL A 1015 -40.86 15.74 -44.80
C VAL A 1015 -40.17 14.50 -45.39
N LEU A 1016 -40.92 13.79 -46.22
CA LEU A 1016 -40.60 12.49 -46.84
C LEU A 1016 -39.33 12.50 -47.71
N SER A 1017 -38.65 11.35 -47.76
CA SER A 1017 -37.80 10.94 -48.88
C SER A 1017 -38.12 9.48 -49.27
N ALA A 1018 -37.98 9.13 -50.54
CA ALA A 1018 -38.54 7.89 -51.08
C ALA A 1018 -37.58 7.08 -51.97
N ASN A 1019 -37.74 5.75 -51.92
CA ASN A 1019 -37.34 4.73 -52.90
C ASN A 1019 -35.86 4.61 -53.34
N ARG A 1020 -35.29 3.41 -53.09
CA ARG A 1020 -34.98 2.48 -54.21
C ARG A 1020 -34.79 1.01 -53.77
N ASN A 1021 -35.78 0.19 -54.14
CA ASN A 1021 -35.84 -1.26 -54.36
C ASN A 1021 -34.61 -2.16 -54.04
N LYS A 1022 -34.85 -3.28 -53.34
CA LYS A 1022 -35.03 -4.60 -54.02
C LYS A 1022 -35.52 -5.78 -53.12
N HIS A 1023 -36.35 -6.62 -53.74
CA HIS A 1023 -36.60 -8.07 -53.53
C HIS A 1023 -37.50 -8.62 -52.38
N TYR A 1024 -38.73 -8.99 -52.80
CA TYR A 1024 -39.47 -10.26 -52.58
C TYR A 1024 -40.01 -10.68 -51.18
N ASN A 1025 -41.36 -10.70 -51.10
CA ASN A 1025 -42.32 -11.76 -50.68
C ASN A 1025 -42.11 -12.56 -49.36
N SER A 1026 -43.14 -13.02 -48.65
CA SER A 1026 -44.59 -13.15 -48.94
C SER A 1026 -45.47 -13.08 -47.67
N ASP A 1027 -46.72 -12.59 -47.82
CA ASP A 1027 -48.01 -13.07 -47.27
C ASP A 1027 -48.05 -13.77 -45.87
N HIS A 1028 -48.95 -13.43 -44.93
CA HIS A 1028 -50.42 -13.38 -45.11
C HIS A 1028 -51.22 -12.47 -44.13
N ALA A 1029 -52.21 -11.81 -44.74
CA ALA A 1029 -53.52 -11.30 -44.29
C ALA A 1029 -54.11 -11.52 -42.86
N THR A 1030 -54.64 -10.41 -42.31
CA THR A 1030 -55.97 -10.22 -41.64
C THR A 1030 -56.38 -11.07 -40.41
N SER A 1031 -56.85 -10.46 -39.31
CA SER A 1031 -58.24 -9.97 -39.24
C SER A 1031 -58.59 -9.13 -37.99
N SER A 1032 -59.72 -8.44 -38.05
CA SER A 1032 -60.48 -7.78 -36.97
C SER A 1032 -61.96 -7.71 -37.44
N PRO A 1033 -62.96 -7.21 -36.68
CA PRO A 1033 -62.94 -6.67 -35.31
C PRO A 1033 -64.04 -7.26 -34.38
N THR A 1034 -64.06 -6.83 -33.13
CA THR A 1034 -65.27 -6.35 -32.39
C THR A 1034 -64.82 -5.86 -31.02
N GLY A 1035 -65.60 -5.00 -30.35
CA GLY A 1035 -65.21 -4.41 -29.07
C GLY A 1035 -66.38 -4.25 -28.09
N SER A 1036 -66.02 -3.99 -26.84
CA SER A 1036 -66.91 -3.47 -25.80
C SER A 1036 -66.10 -2.60 -24.84
N SER A 1037 -66.69 -1.50 -24.36
CA SER A 1037 -66.03 -0.52 -23.49
C SER A 1037 -66.50 -0.67 -22.05
N ALA A 1038 -65.57 -0.88 -21.12
CA ALA A 1038 -65.81 -0.91 -19.67
C ALA A 1038 -64.54 -0.45 -18.91
N GLY A 1039 -64.71 0.15 -17.73
CA GLY A 1039 -63.63 0.29 -16.73
C GLY A 1039 -62.53 1.31 -17.02
N THR A 1040 -62.85 2.60 -17.17
CA THR A 1040 -61.83 3.67 -17.08
C THR A 1040 -61.16 3.73 -15.70
N ASP A 1041 -61.84 3.26 -14.65
CA ASP A 1041 -61.31 3.27 -13.29
C ASP A 1041 -60.40 2.07 -13.01
N ASP A 1042 -60.75 0.87 -13.49
CA ASP A 1042 -59.87 -0.31 -13.41
C ASP A 1042 -58.56 -0.07 -14.18
N THR A 1043 -58.64 0.59 -15.35
CA THR A 1043 -57.45 0.95 -16.12
C THR A 1043 -56.62 2.08 -15.47
N LEU A 1044 -57.24 2.97 -14.68
CA LEU A 1044 -56.53 3.95 -13.85
C LEU A 1044 -55.87 3.29 -12.62
N ILE A 1045 -56.54 2.34 -11.98
CA ILE A 1045 -55.99 1.56 -10.85
C ILE A 1045 -54.85 0.66 -11.33
N ILE A 1046 -55.02 -0.05 -12.46
CA ILE A 1046 -53.94 -0.83 -13.09
C ILE A 1046 -52.82 0.08 -13.60
N GLY A 1047 -53.13 1.30 -14.05
CA GLY A 1047 -52.13 2.32 -14.42
C GLY A 1047 -51.33 2.83 -13.22
N ILE A 1048 -51.97 3.09 -12.09
CA ILE A 1048 -51.32 3.54 -10.84
C ILE A 1048 -50.55 2.39 -10.19
N VAL A 1049 -51.14 1.20 -10.07
CA VAL A 1049 -50.45 0.00 -9.55
C VAL A 1049 -49.31 -0.40 -10.48
N GLY A 1050 -49.51 -0.38 -11.80
CA GLY A 1050 -48.46 -0.61 -12.79
C GLY A 1050 -47.36 0.45 -12.74
N GLY A 1051 -47.70 1.72 -12.54
CA GLY A 1051 -46.75 2.81 -12.34
C GLY A 1051 -45.97 2.69 -11.03
N VAL A 1052 -46.62 2.31 -9.93
CA VAL A 1052 -45.99 2.05 -8.62
C VAL A 1052 -45.14 0.80 -8.66
N VAL A 1053 -45.58 -0.28 -9.32
CA VAL A 1053 -44.78 -1.50 -9.53
C VAL A 1053 -43.61 -1.23 -10.47
N ALA A 1054 -43.77 -0.41 -11.52
CA ALA A 1054 -42.66 0.02 -12.37
C ALA A 1054 -41.68 0.94 -11.63
N PHE A 1055 -42.16 1.83 -10.76
CA PHE A 1055 -41.33 2.72 -9.94
C PHE A 1055 -40.60 1.93 -8.84
N ILE A 1056 -41.27 0.97 -8.19
CA ILE A 1056 -40.64 0.03 -7.24
C ILE A 1056 -39.67 -0.89 -7.97
N ALA A 1057 -40.00 -1.39 -9.16
CA ALA A 1057 -39.09 -2.19 -9.97
C ALA A 1057 -37.89 -1.38 -10.45
N LEU A 1058 -38.05 -0.10 -10.79
CA LEU A 1058 -36.96 0.79 -11.18
C LEU A 1058 -36.12 1.19 -9.95
N ILE A 1059 -36.72 1.39 -8.78
CA ILE A 1059 -36.01 1.53 -7.50
C ILE A 1059 -35.28 0.23 -7.12
N VAL A 1060 -35.87 -0.94 -7.34
CA VAL A 1060 -35.23 -2.25 -7.10
C VAL A 1060 -34.14 -2.52 -8.12
N ILE A 1061 -34.29 -2.14 -9.38
CA ILE A 1061 -33.23 -2.20 -10.39
C ILE A 1061 -32.13 -1.21 -10.06
N VAL A 1062 -32.43 0.03 -9.63
CA VAL A 1062 -31.42 0.98 -9.14
C VAL A 1062 -30.74 0.48 -7.86
N ILE A 1063 -31.45 -0.16 -6.94
CA ILE A 1063 -30.87 -0.78 -5.73
C ILE A 1063 -30.04 -2.01 -6.08
N CYS A 1064 -30.45 -2.88 -6.99
CA CYS A 1064 -29.69 -4.03 -7.45
C CYS A 1064 -28.46 -3.59 -8.24
N VAL A 1065 -28.59 -2.59 -9.11
CA VAL A 1065 -27.47 -1.92 -9.77
C VAL A 1065 -26.57 -1.28 -8.74
N CYS A 1066 -27.06 -0.61 -7.70
CA CYS A 1066 -26.20 -0.06 -6.64
C CYS A 1066 -25.62 -1.10 -5.67
N ARG A 1067 -26.22 -2.29 -5.48
CA ARG A 1067 -25.70 -3.35 -4.58
C ARG A 1067 -24.74 -4.31 -5.27
N PHE A 1068 -24.94 -4.64 -6.54
CA PHE A 1068 -24.00 -5.38 -7.41
C PHE A 1068 -22.71 -4.57 -7.72
N ARG A 1069 -22.44 -3.54 -6.92
CA ARG A 1069 -21.44 -2.49 -7.14
C ARG A 1069 -20.55 -2.20 -5.92
N TRP A 1070 -20.91 -2.58 -4.69
CA TRP A 1070 -20.34 -2.01 -3.44
C TRP A 1070 -19.52 -2.94 -2.51
N SER A 1071 -19.24 -4.21 -2.86
CA SER A 1071 -18.90 -5.23 -1.83
C SER A 1071 -17.41 -5.43 -1.45
N SER A 1072 -16.46 -5.42 -2.40
CA SER A 1072 -15.29 -6.32 -2.25
C SER A 1072 -13.91 -5.69 -1.93
N ASN A 1073 -13.77 -4.38 -1.90
CA ASN A 1073 -12.45 -3.72 -1.94
C ASN A 1073 -11.76 -3.62 -0.55
N ARG A 1074 -11.10 -4.69 -0.03
CA ARG A 1074 -9.86 -4.62 0.84
C ARG A 1074 -9.21 -5.95 1.31
N ILE A 1075 -8.55 -6.76 0.45
CA ILE A 1075 -7.53 -7.73 0.96
C ILE A 1075 -6.21 -7.77 0.15
N ASP A 1076 -5.33 -6.84 0.47
CA ASP A 1076 -3.88 -7.12 0.53
C ASP A 1076 -3.20 -6.51 1.80
N GLN A 1077 -3.92 -5.85 2.73
CA GLN A 1077 -3.34 -5.45 4.04
C GLN A 1077 -2.93 -6.68 4.88
N ALA A 1078 -3.60 -7.82 4.68
CA ALA A 1078 -3.22 -9.12 5.23
C ALA A 1078 -1.79 -9.57 4.84
N ARG A 1079 -1.17 -9.02 3.77
CA ARG A 1079 0.24 -9.32 3.45
C ARG A 1079 1.23 -8.72 4.43
N LEU A 1080 0.88 -7.65 5.16
CA LEU A 1080 1.76 -7.12 6.21
C LEU A 1080 1.65 -7.98 7.49
N ALA A 1081 0.45 -8.47 7.82
CA ALA A 1081 0.23 -9.40 8.93
C ALA A 1081 0.85 -10.79 8.70
N MET A 1082 0.87 -11.30 7.45
CA MET A 1082 1.55 -12.57 7.15
C MET A 1082 3.07 -12.47 7.30
N ALA A 1083 3.68 -11.29 7.12
CA ALA A 1083 5.13 -11.11 7.26
C ALA A 1083 5.61 -11.15 8.72
N THR A 1084 4.74 -10.80 9.69
CA THR A 1084 5.02 -10.90 11.13
C THR A 1084 4.54 -12.22 11.74
N ALA A 1085 3.50 -12.85 11.19
CA ALA A 1085 2.99 -14.13 11.67
C ALA A 1085 3.81 -15.36 11.24
N THR A 1086 4.82 -15.20 10.38
CA THR A 1086 5.65 -16.31 9.85
C THR A 1086 7.06 -16.39 10.44
N SER A 1087 7.42 -15.51 11.39
CA SER A 1087 8.73 -15.48 12.06
C SER A 1087 8.74 -16.08 13.48
N SER A 1088 7.63 -16.64 13.96
CA SER A 1088 7.47 -17.14 15.34
C SER A 1088 7.00 -18.61 15.45
N ILE A 1089 7.33 -19.44 14.46
CA ILE A 1089 7.28 -20.92 14.58
C ILE A 1089 8.70 -21.45 14.35
N PRO A 1090 9.37 -22.06 15.36
CA PRO A 1090 10.67 -22.69 15.15
C PRO A 1090 10.58 -23.95 14.28
N ASP A 1091 11.38 -24.01 13.21
CA ASP A 1091 11.55 -25.23 12.42
C ASP A 1091 12.25 -26.31 13.27
N ALA A 1092 11.55 -27.41 13.57
CA ALA A 1092 12.09 -28.49 14.40
C ALA A 1092 11.67 -29.90 13.96
N SER A 1093 12.49 -30.48 13.08
CA SER A 1093 12.69 -31.92 12.84
C SER A 1093 11.60 -32.75 12.12
N MET A 1094 12.08 -33.60 11.20
CA MET A 1094 11.33 -34.71 10.61
C MET A 1094 11.24 -35.89 11.60
N VAL A 1095 10.14 -36.64 11.55
CA VAL A 1095 10.11 -38.05 12.03
C VAL A 1095 9.48 -38.94 10.96
N ARG A 1096 10.11 -40.07 10.67
CA ARG A 1096 9.59 -41.13 9.78
C ARG A 1096 8.90 -42.24 10.60
N PRO A 1097 7.91 -42.95 10.05
CA PRO A 1097 7.35 -44.13 10.69
C PRO A 1097 8.35 -45.32 10.66
N ALA A 1098 8.40 -46.08 11.74
CA ALA A 1098 9.07 -47.37 11.88
C ALA A 1098 8.31 -48.23 12.92
N SER A 1099 8.50 -49.55 12.92
CA SER A 1099 7.51 -50.49 13.49
C SER A 1099 8.05 -51.66 14.32
N ALA A 1100 7.21 -52.08 15.27
CA ALA A 1100 7.09 -53.42 15.87
C ALA A 1100 8.10 -53.90 16.95
N TYR A 1101 7.62 -54.88 17.74
CA TYR A 1101 8.24 -55.62 18.86
C TYR A 1101 8.57 -54.83 20.14
N SER A 1102 8.50 -55.39 21.37
CA SER A 1102 7.69 -56.50 21.94
C SER A 1102 7.95 -56.59 23.47
N GLY A 1103 6.97 -57.01 24.30
CA GLY A 1103 7.27 -57.72 25.56
C GLY A 1103 6.66 -57.26 26.91
N LYS A 1104 5.43 -57.74 27.21
CA LYS A 1104 5.00 -58.42 28.47
C LYS A 1104 5.02 -57.73 29.86
N ILE A 1105 3.88 -57.89 30.58
CA ILE A 1105 3.72 -58.29 32.02
C ILE A 1105 4.11 -57.22 33.07
N ASN A 1106 3.36 -56.86 34.13
CA ASN A 1106 2.13 -57.30 34.84
C ASN A 1106 1.63 -56.12 35.76
N HIS A 1107 0.50 -56.08 36.51
CA HIS A 1107 -0.83 -56.75 36.57
C HIS A 1107 -1.75 -55.93 37.55
N GLU A 1108 -2.95 -56.46 37.89
CA GLU A 1108 -3.93 -55.99 38.92
C GLU A 1108 -4.63 -54.65 38.62
N LEU A 1109 -5.97 -54.49 38.54
CA LEU A 1109 -7.20 -55.01 39.21
C LEU A 1109 -7.59 -54.31 40.52
N TYR A 1110 -8.69 -53.54 40.47
CA TYR A 1110 -9.93 -53.88 41.19
C TYR A 1110 -11.17 -53.29 40.50
N LEU A 1111 -12.38 -53.73 40.89
CA LEU A 1111 -13.67 -53.53 40.19
C LEU A 1111 -14.75 -52.89 41.08
N GLY A 1112 -15.78 -52.31 40.44
CA GLY A 1112 -17.03 -51.84 41.07
C GLY A 1112 -17.87 -50.99 40.08
N SER A 1113 -18.61 -51.60 39.15
CA SER A 1113 -20.01 -52.07 39.29
C SER A 1113 -21.06 -50.91 39.26
N TYR A 1114 -21.68 -50.61 38.13
CA TYR A 1114 -22.85 -51.28 37.49
C TYR A 1114 -24.22 -50.90 38.06
N ASN A 1115 -25.04 -50.21 37.25
CA ASN A 1115 -26.43 -50.56 36.87
C ASN A 1115 -26.97 -49.51 35.86
N GLU A 1116 -27.42 -49.93 34.66
CA GLU A 1116 -28.84 -50.16 34.28
C GLU A 1116 -29.65 -48.84 34.25
N SER A 1117 -29.92 -48.24 33.07
CA SER A 1117 -31.03 -48.54 32.12
C SER A 1117 -32.41 -48.05 32.63
N THR A 1118 -33.36 -47.54 31.85
CA THR A 1118 -33.75 -47.77 30.43
C THR A 1118 -34.35 -46.49 29.76
N LEU A 1119 -35.00 -46.66 28.59
CA LEU A 1119 -35.85 -45.72 27.82
C LEU A 1119 -37.04 -45.17 28.66
N ASP A 1120 -37.91 -44.22 28.22
CA ASP A 1120 -38.37 -43.92 26.85
C ASP A 1120 -38.96 -42.49 26.68
N ARG A 1121 -39.50 -42.21 25.48
CA ARG A 1121 -40.19 -41.00 24.98
C ARG A 1121 -41.21 -40.36 25.94
N GLY A 1122 -41.43 -39.05 25.79
CA GLY A 1122 -42.65 -38.37 26.25
C GLY A 1122 -42.72 -36.91 25.79
N ASN A 1123 -43.76 -36.50 25.06
CA ASN A 1123 -43.83 -35.20 24.38
C ASN A 1123 -44.90 -34.26 24.96
N ALA A 1124 -44.59 -32.96 25.00
CA ALA A 1124 -45.51 -31.80 24.95
C ALA A 1124 -46.38 -31.41 26.18
N THR A 1125 -46.88 -30.15 26.08
CA THR A 1125 -47.88 -29.40 26.90
C THR A 1125 -47.49 -29.01 28.34
N MET A 1126 -47.97 -27.90 28.93
CA MET A 1126 -48.23 -26.52 28.46
C MET A 1126 -48.51 -25.63 29.70
N ALA A 1127 -48.38 -24.30 29.54
CA ALA A 1127 -49.05 -23.24 30.34
C ALA A 1127 -48.79 -23.09 31.89
N SER A 1128 -48.12 -21.97 32.22
CA SER A 1128 -48.48 -20.98 33.26
C SER A 1128 -48.67 -21.35 34.75
N SER A 1129 -47.94 -20.65 35.64
CA SER A 1129 -48.54 -19.59 36.48
C SER A 1129 -47.49 -18.70 37.18
N ILE A 1130 -47.90 -17.45 37.45
CA ILE A 1130 -47.22 -16.35 38.17
C ILE A 1130 -48.12 -16.14 39.43
N PRO A 1131 -47.67 -15.84 40.69
CA PRO A 1131 -47.02 -14.56 41.00
C PRO A 1131 -46.16 -14.41 42.30
N ALA A 1132 -45.73 -13.14 42.49
CA ALA A 1132 -45.63 -12.39 43.76
C ALA A 1132 -44.24 -12.11 44.38
N ILE A 1133 -44.07 -10.84 44.75
CA ILE A 1133 -43.00 -10.24 45.56
C ILE A 1133 -43.71 -9.56 46.76
N PRO A 1134 -43.12 -9.50 47.98
CA PRO A 1134 -42.84 -8.17 48.57
C PRO A 1134 -41.60 -8.09 49.50
N HIS A 1135 -41.02 -6.87 49.59
CA HIS A 1135 -40.55 -6.08 50.77
C HIS A 1135 -40.11 -6.75 52.11
N GLN A 1136 -39.20 -6.23 52.98
CA GLN A 1136 -38.35 -5.00 53.01
C GLN A 1136 -37.35 -5.00 54.21
N ILE A 1137 -36.40 -4.04 54.21
CA ILE A 1137 -35.77 -3.32 55.37
C ILE A 1137 -34.67 -3.97 56.27
N MET A 1138 -33.48 -3.33 56.20
CA MET A 1138 -32.48 -2.87 57.21
C MET A 1138 -32.57 -3.21 58.72
N PRO A 1139 -31.40 -3.17 59.42
CA PRO A 1139 -31.15 -2.06 60.37
C PRO A 1139 -29.71 -1.44 60.32
N LEU A 1140 -29.48 -0.37 61.13
CA LEU A 1140 -28.23 0.41 61.29
C LEU A 1140 -27.30 -0.12 62.41
N VAL A 1141 -26.03 0.36 62.49
CA VAL A 1141 -25.38 0.94 63.71
C VAL A 1141 -24.01 1.62 63.44
N GLN A 1142 -23.63 2.57 64.30
CA GLN A 1142 -22.37 3.36 64.41
C GLN A 1142 -22.19 3.78 65.91
N PRO A 1143 -21.11 4.46 66.38
CA PRO A 1143 -19.71 4.62 65.92
C PRO A 1143 -18.72 4.15 67.05
N PRO A 1144 -17.48 4.70 67.23
CA PRO A 1144 -17.23 6.00 67.92
C PRO A 1144 -16.09 6.86 67.30
N MET A 1145 -15.49 7.81 68.04
CA MET A 1145 -14.87 9.05 67.49
C MET A 1145 -13.61 9.57 68.28
N HIS A 1146 -13.06 10.74 67.87
CA HIS A 1146 -11.97 11.58 68.45
C HIS A 1146 -10.52 11.35 67.91
N LEU A 1147 -9.60 12.34 67.83
CA LEU A 1147 -9.58 13.75 68.29
C LEU A 1147 -8.73 14.67 67.34
N MET A 1148 -8.70 15.99 67.58
CA MET A 1148 -8.08 17.05 66.72
C MET A 1148 -6.69 17.53 67.22
N HIS A 1149 -5.83 18.11 66.35
CA HIS A 1149 -5.49 19.56 66.35
C HIS A 1149 -4.40 20.03 65.33
N THR A 1150 -4.65 21.19 64.68
CA THR A 1150 -3.80 22.39 64.33
C THR A 1150 -2.25 22.38 64.46
N LEU A 1151 -1.43 23.21 63.76
CA LEU A 1151 -1.59 24.33 62.79
C LEU A 1151 -0.21 24.71 62.15
N LEU A 1152 -0.26 25.56 61.09
CA LEU A 1152 0.73 26.58 60.66
C LEU A 1152 2.05 26.25 59.91
N THR A 1153 2.29 27.13 58.93
CA THR A 1153 3.49 27.47 58.12
C THR A 1153 4.43 28.45 58.90
N PRO A 1154 5.68 28.82 58.48
CA PRO A 1154 6.07 29.21 57.11
C PRO A 1154 7.55 29.08 56.64
N GLN A 1155 7.78 29.62 55.43
CA GLN A 1155 8.93 30.34 54.83
C GLN A 1155 10.14 30.73 55.74
N THR A 1156 11.38 31.03 55.26
CA THR A 1156 11.89 31.41 53.91
C THR A 1156 13.44 31.29 53.79
N GLN A 1157 13.95 31.48 52.55
CA GLN A 1157 15.22 32.16 52.18
C GLN A 1157 16.60 31.46 52.26
N SER A 1158 17.44 31.94 51.34
CA SER A 1158 18.89 31.70 51.11
C SER A 1158 19.69 32.93 51.66
N PRO A 1159 21.02 33.21 51.45
CA PRO A 1159 21.87 32.87 50.29
C PRO A 1159 23.41 32.64 50.49
N SER A 1160 24.08 32.42 49.35
CA SER A 1160 25.43 32.91 48.94
C SER A 1160 26.76 32.47 49.61
N GLN A 1161 27.66 31.96 48.74
CA GLN A 1161 29.11 32.29 48.62
C GLN A 1161 30.09 31.80 49.73
N SER A 1162 31.38 31.51 49.49
CA SER A 1162 32.21 31.53 48.24
C SER A 1162 33.53 30.74 48.35
N GLN A 1163 34.06 30.31 47.19
CA GLN A 1163 35.49 30.30 46.77
C GLN A 1163 36.59 29.37 47.39
N LEU A 1164 37.35 28.80 46.44
CA LEU A 1164 38.83 28.77 46.28
C LEU A 1164 39.69 27.52 46.57
N GLN A 1165 40.65 27.36 45.64
CA GLN A 1165 41.96 26.68 45.66
C GLN A 1165 42.10 25.15 45.45
N THR A 1166 42.89 24.83 44.42
CA THR A 1166 43.58 23.56 44.14
C THR A 1166 45.01 23.59 44.72
N PRO A 1167 45.76 22.46 44.69
CA PRO A 1167 46.79 22.32 43.66
C PRO A 1167 46.94 20.88 43.08
N GLN A 1168 47.78 20.75 42.05
CA GLN A 1168 48.13 19.50 41.35
C GLN A 1168 49.37 18.80 41.97
N PHE A 1169 49.70 17.55 41.57
CA PHE A 1169 50.90 17.19 40.76
C PHE A 1169 51.16 15.66 40.60
N TYR A 1170 51.23 15.19 39.33
CA TYR A 1170 52.10 14.15 38.73
C TYR A 1170 52.22 12.67 39.24
N GLY A 1171 52.32 11.74 38.26
CA GLY A 1171 52.82 10.35 38.39
C GLY A 1171 52.51 9.47 37.16
N TYR A 1172 53.47 8.74 36.59
CA TYR A 1172 53.39 8.10 35.23
C TYR A 1172 53.96 6.65 35.18
N CYS A 1173 53.59 5.87 34.15
CA CYS A 1173 54.29 4.68 33.58
C CYS A 1173 54.35 3.37 34.42
N ASP A 1174 54.44 2.14 33.86
CA ASP A 1174 54.20 1.58 32.50
C ASP A 1174 54.16 0.02 32.54
N GLY A 1175 53.91 -0.68 31.42
CA GLY A 1175 54.61 -1.96 31.14
C GLY A 1175 53.84 -3.29 30.83
N SER A 1176 53.59 -3.55 29.54
CA SER A 1176 53.80 -4.83 28.79
C SER A 1176 53.07 -6.18 29.09
N LEU A 1177 52.60 -6.79 27.98
CA LEU A 1177 52.29 -8.23 27.70
C LEU A 1177 53.58 -9.03 27.32
N PRO A 1178 53.62 -10.34 26.91
CA PRO A 1178 52.56 -11.28 26.45
C PRO A 1178 52.71 -12.78 26.90
N VAL A 1179 51.91 -13.71 26.33
CA VAL A 1179 52.33 -15.02 25.71
C VAL A 1179 51.11 -15.89 25.27
N TYR A 1180 51.30 -16.74 24.26
CA TYR A 1180 50.32 -17.67 23.65
C TYR A 1180 50.24 -19.07 24.31
N ILE A 1181 49.12 -19.79 24.09
CA ILE A 1181 49.03 -21.25 23.80
C ILE A 1181 47.65 -21.54 23.14
N ALA A 1182 47.47 -22.67 22.43
CA ALA A 1182 46.30 -22.95 21.59
C ALA A 1182 45.86 -24.43 21.56
N CYS A 1183 44.61 -24.68 21.11
CA CYS A 1183 44.01 -25.98 20.74
C CYS A 1183 43.72 -26.97 21.91
N SER A 1184 42.78 -27.94 21.83
CA SER A 1184 41.90 -28.42 20.75
C SER A 1184 40.61 -29.14 21.25
N THR A 1185 39.52 -29.08 20.46
CA THR A 1185 38.48 -30.11 20.15
C THR A 1185 37.87 -31.05 21.22
N ASP A 1186 36.53 -31.22 21.11
CA ASP A 1186 35.71 -32.41 21.40
C ASP A 1186 35.67 -32.97 22.86
N THR A 1187 34.51 -33.11 23.51
CA THR A 1187 33.33 -33.85 23.02
C THR A 1187 32.03 -33.50 23.76
N LYS A 1188 30.93 -33.37 23.00
CA LYS A 1188 29.51 -33.79 23.23
C LYS A 1188 28.79 -33.41 24.55
N CYS A 1189 27.56 -32.87 24.55
CA CYS A 1189 26.32 -33.22 23.81
C CYS A 1189 25.66 -34.55 24.26
N ASP A 1190 24.35 -34.68 24.45
CA ASP A 1190 23.23 -33.71 24.46
C ASP A 1190 22.06 -34.34 25.24
N ARG A 1191 21.16 -33.51 25.81
CA ARG A 1191 19.73 -33.49 25.44
C ARG A 1191 18.95 -32.37 26.11
#